data_AF-A0A409YDU0-F1
#
_entry.id   AF-A0A409YDU0-F1
#
_cell.length_a   1.000
_cell.length_b   1.000
_cell.length_c   1.000
_cell.angle_alpha   90.00
_cell.angle_beta   90.00
_cell.angle_gamma   90.00
#
_symmetry.space_group_name_H-M   'P 1'
#
loop_
_entity.id
_entity.type
_entity.pdbx_description
1 polymer ?
#
loop_
_entity_poly.entity_id
_entity_poly.type
_entity_poly.pdbx_seq_one_letter_code
_entity_poly.pdbx_strand_id
1 'polypeptide(L)'
;MSSQLSTQQNHLNFSESLELSMKTLSTFVLLALSYRSALAAVPLWGQCGGRDYTGETVCVSGAYCSYSNEWYSQCIPGTGPTTAPTTTAPTPTTTSPPPASTGFVKVSGTRFTLNGAKYTVVGGNSYWVGLSGLSDTDMNTAFSDIAKAGGTTCRTWGFNEVTSASGTYYQSWSGSSPTVNTGSSGLQSFDRVVSAAKKNNIRLIVALTNNWADYGGMDVYVKQILNSNNHDLFYTDSRVKTAFKNYIGTFVSRYANEPTIMAWELANEPRCRGSSGTSSGSCNPSTITTWIQEIAAYIKSVDSNHLVAVGDEGFYNKPSAPTYPYQGSEGIDFDANLKVSGIDFGTFHSYPEHWGQSNDITNWGTQWIKDHAASQNSIGKPVILEEFGTTSNKDSVYTAWFNAIISSGLAGDLVWQSGSRLSSGSSHDDGFTLNMKTLSTFVLLALSYRSALAAVPLWGQCGGNYYTGETVCVADAYCSRSNEWYSQCVPGTGPTTSSTVPTTTVQPTSTTTSAPPAATGFVKVSGTRFTLNGAKYTVVGGNSYWVGLTDLSDADMNTAFSDIAKAGGTTCRTWGFREVNSTSIGGTFYQSWTKGSPTINTGPSGLQSFDRVVSAAKKNNIRLIVALTNNWEDYGGMDVYVKQILNSDNHDLFYTDSRVKTAFKNYVRTFVSRYANEPIIMAWELANEPRCKGSAGISSGSCNSSTITAWIQEMTAYIKSIDSNHLVAVGDEGFYNIPSDPTYPYQGSEGIDFDANLKVPGIDFGTFHSYPEHWGQTDNITDWGVQWIKDHAASQNSIGKPVILEEFGSTSNKDSVYPVWFDAIMSSGLAGDLVWQSGSRLSSGNTHDDGFAVFPGTTVYDLLGQHASALKARD
;
A
#
# COMPACT_ATOMS: atom_id res chain seq x y z
N MET A 1 39.18 56.98 44.44
CA MET A 1 38.99 57.07 45.91
C MET A 1 39.25 55.69 46.47
N SER A 2 40.05 55.59 47.53
CA SER A 2 40.49 54.32 48.13
C SER A 2 39.59 53.91 49.31
N SER A 3 39.90 52.73 49.85
CA SER A 3 39.43 52.10 51.11
C SER A 3 38.07 51.39 51.08
N GLN A 4 37.91 50.20 51.68
CA GLN A 4 38.86 49.21 52.24
C GLN A 4 38.13 47.82 52.20
N LEU A 5 38.78 46.70 51.87
CA LEU A 5 39.37 45.71 52.81
C LEU A 5 38.45 45.34 54.00
N SER A 6 38.26 44.09 54.41
CA SER A 6 38.81 42.76 54.02
C SER A 6 37.79 41.67 54.50
N THR A 7 37.98 40.34 54.50
CA THR A 7 39.14 39.41 54.50
C THR A 7 38.56 38.02 54.10
N GLN A 8 39.24 37.20 53.27
CA GLN A 8 40.04 36.01 53.66
C GLN A 8 39.37 34.99 54.61
N GLN A 9 39.67 33.68 54.58
CA GLN A 9 40.31 32.73 53.63
C GLN A 9 40.26 31.33 54.31
N ASN A 10 40.81 30.28 53.68
CA ASN A 10 41.14 28.95 54.24
C ASN A 10 40.00 27.91 54.27
N HIS A 11 40.18 26.64 53.90
CA HIS A 11 41.20 25.87 53.14
C HIS A 11 40.41 24.69 52.48
N LEU A 12 40.84 23.94 51.46
CA LEU A 12 42.08 23.16 51.26
C LEU A 12 42.29 22.83 49.78
N ASN A 13 43.52 22.44 49.43
CA ASN A 13 43.98 22.17 48.06
C ASN A 13 43.51 20.81 47.52
N PHE A 14 43.41 20.69 46.20
CA PHE A 14 43.85 19.48 45.48
C PHE A 14 44.48 19.85 44.14
N SER A 15 45.80 20.09 44.17
CA SER A 15 46.65 20.16 42.98
C SER A 15 47.51 18.89 42.91
N GLU A 16 46.91 17.79 42.43
CA GLU A 16 47.62 16.53 42.21
C GLU A 16 46.87 15.68 41.18
N SER A 17 47.47 15.48 40.00
CA SER A 17 47.19 14.43 38.98
C SER A 17 47.62 14.83 37.56
N LEU A 18 47.99 16.10 37.32
CA LEU A 18 48.47 16.59 36.02
C LEU A 18 49.97 16.33 35.77
N GLU A 19 50.52 15.25 36.33
CA GLU A 19 51.91 14.83 36.11
C GLU A 19 52.12 13.30 36.22
N LEU A 20 51.13 12.46 35.87
CA LEU A 20 51.27 10.99 35.93
C LEU A 20 50.58 10.21 34.78
N SER A 21 50.78 10.62 33.52
CA SER A 21 50.44 9.75 32.36
C SER A 21 51.31 9.94 31.10
N MET A 22 52.53 10.48 31.26
CA MET A 22 53.49 10.66 30.14
C MET A 22 54.85 9.96 30.38
N LYS A 23 54.94 9.03 31.35
CA LYS A 23 56.16 8.26 31.68
C LYS A 23 55.94 6.75 31.82
N THR A 24 55.19 6.17 30.87
CA THR A 24 55.23 4.71 30.60
C THR A 24 55.24 4.37 29.11
N LEU A 25 55.40 5.38 28.25
CA LEU A 25 55.58 5.23 26.81
C LEU A 25 57.05 4.88 26.46
N SER A 26 57.65 3.85 27.07
CA SER A 26 58.97 3.29 26.70
C SER A 26 59.35 1.96 27.38
N THR A 27 58.40 1.06 27.68
CA THR A 27 58.76 -0.30 28.18
C THR A 27 57.87 -1.46 27.73
N PHE A 28 56.88 -1.24 26.86
CA PHE A 28 56.05 -2.32 26.26
C PHE A 28 56.12 -2.40 24.72
N VAL A 29 57.14 -1.77 24.11
CA VAL A 29 57.44 -1.89 22.66
C VAL A 29 58.36 -3.11 22.37
N LEU A 30 58.74 -3.89 23.40
CA LEU A 30 59.67 -5.02 23.28
C LEU A 30 59.13 -6.39 23.72
N LEU A 31 57.80 -6.53 23.82
CA LEU A 31 57.14 -7.85 23.84
C LEU A 31 56.02 -8.00 22.80
N ALA A 32 55.97 -7.10 21.81
CA ALA A 32 55.00 -7.12 20.70
C ALA A 32 55.44 -8.03 19.53
N LEU A 33 56.20 -9.09 19.82
CA LEU A 33 56.83 -9.97 18.82
C LEU A 33 56.87 -11.46 19.23
N SER A 34 55.91 -11.94 20.03
CA SER A 34 55.69 -13.40 20.23
C SER A 34 54.42 -13.77 21.02
N TYR A 35 53.25 -13.23 20.69
CA TYR A 35 52.01 -13.99 20.92
C TYR A 35 51.31 -14.24 19.59
N ARG A 36 51.26 -15.52 19.21
CA ARG A 36 50.44 -15.97 18.09
C ARG A 36 49.00 -15.62 18.38
N SER A 37 48.25 -15.20 17.38
CA SER A 37 46.80 -15.15 17.44
C SER A 37 46.29 -16.55 17.79
N ALA A 38 45.95 -16.77 19.06
CA ALA A 38 44.99 -17.79 19.41
C ALA A 38 43.67 -17.29 18.83
N LEU A 39 43.24 -17.87 17.71
CA LEU A 39 41.88 -17.69 17.20
C LEU A 39 40.95 -17.96 18.38
N ALA A 40 40.17 -16.94 18.77
CA ALA A 40 39.36 -17.01 19.98
C ALA A 40 38.16 -17.92 19.70
N ALA A 41 38.40 -19.23 19.86
CA ALA A 41 37.42 -20.24 19.53
C ALA A 41 36.16 -20.04 20.38
N VAL A 42 35.02 -19.90 19.71
CA VAL A 42 33.72 -19.63 20.32
C VAL A 42 33.41 -20.73 21.34
N PRO A 43 33.11 -20.38 22.61
CA PRO A 43 32.83 -21.35 23.65
C PRO A 43 31.60 -22.19 23.31
N LEU A 44 31.47 -23.33 23.98
CA LEU A 44 30.27 -24.17 23.85
C LEU A 44 29.02 -23.35 24.15
N TRP A 45 28.00 -23.48 23.30
CA TRP A 45 26.75 -22.70 23.26
C TRP A 45 26.90 -21.22 22.89
N GLY A 46 28.09 -20.74 22.53
CA GLY A 46 28.30 -19.42 21.93
C GLY A 46 27.80 -19.35 20.48
N GLN A 47 27.40 -18.15 20.05
CA GLN A 47 27.05 -17.89 18.64
C GLN A 47 28.32 -17.94 17.78
N CYS A 48 28.23 -18.55 16.59
CA CYS A 48 29.33 -18.74 15.65
C CYS A 48 28.94 -18.43 14.20
N GLY A 49 27.74 -17.88 13.98
CA GLY A 49 27.24 -17.50 12.67
C GLY A 49 25.86 -16.84 12.74
N GLY A 50 25.45 -16.26 11.62
CA GLY A 50 24.22 -15.47 11.47
C GLY A 50 24.43 -14.33 10.48
N ARG A 51 23.36 -13.90 9.80
CA ARG A 51 23.36 -12.93 8.70
C ARG A 51 24.03 -11.59 9.03
N ASP A 52 23.91 -11.15 10.29
CA ASP A 52 24.54 -9.92 10.81
C ASP A 52 25.62 -10.21 11.89
N TYR A 53 25.99 -11.47 12.10
CA TYR A 53 26.96 -11.85 13.13
C TYR A 53 28.39 -11.60 12.66
N THR A 54 29.09 -10.69 13.34
CA THR A 54 30.45 -10.23 13.00
C THR A 54 31.55 -10.81 13.90
N GLY A 55 31.20 -11.71 14.82
CA GLY A 55 32.15 -12.34 15.74
C GLY A 55 32.87 -13.56 15.17
N GLU A 56 33.66 -14.21 16.02
CA GLU A 56 34.41 -15.43 15.69
C GLU A 56 33.46 -16.58 15.27
N THR A 57 33.87 -17.38 14.28
CA THR A 57 33.01 -18.43 13.67
C THR A 57 33.50 -19.86 13.92
N VAL A 58 34.68 -20.01 14.52
CA VAL A 58 35.32 -21.30 14.81
C VAL A 58 35.02 -21.69 16.26
N CYS A 59 34.44 -22.88 16.48
CA CYS A 59 34.09 -23.37 17.82
C CYS A 59 35.29 -23.95 18.59
N VAL A 60 35.20 -23.98 19.92
CA VAL A 60 36.14 -24.72 20.79
C VAL A 60 36.26 -26.20 20.40
N SER A 61 37.42 -26.79 20.67
CA SER A 61 37.70 -28.19 20.35
C SER A 61 36.67 -29.13 20.99
N GLY A 62 36.11 -30.04 20.19
CA GLY A 62 35.01 -30.93 20.59
C GLY A 62 33.61 -30.37 20.32
N ALA A 63 33.50 -29.19 19.70
CA ALA A 63 32.25 -28.60 19.24
C ALA A 63 32.31 -28.19 17.76
N TYR A 64 31.15 -28.03 17.13
CA TYR A 64 31.03 -27.51 15.76
C TYR A 64 29.92 -26.46 15.66
N CYS A 65 30.04 -25.57 14.66
CA CYS A 65 29.04 -24.54 14.43
C CYS A 65 27.82 -25.15 13.75
N SER A 66 26.72 -25.30 14.49
CA SER A 66 25.45 -25.80 13.96
C SER A 66 24.56 -24.63 13.56
N TYR A 67 24.14 -24.63 12.30
CA TYR A 67 23.16 -23.69 11.79
C TYR A 67 21.80 -23.91 12.48
N SER A 68 21.15 -22.83 12.92
CA SER A 68 19.79 -22.86 13.47
C SER A 68 18.81 -22.13 12.56
N ASN A 69 19.13 -20.90 12.17
CA ASN A 69 18.38 -20.11 11.20
C ASN A 69 19.30 -19.05 10.56
N GLU A 70 18.78 -18.25 9.61
CA GLU A 70 19.59 -17.29 8.86
C GLU A 70 20.30 -16.26 9.77
N TRP A 71 19.73 -15.93 10.94
CA TRP A 71 20.25 -14.93 11.88
C TRP A 71 21.14 -15.53 12.97
N TYR A 72 21.13 -16.85 13.17
CA TYR A 72 21.79 -17.49 14.32
C TYR A 72 22.31 -18.91 14.01
N SER A 73 23.58 -19.16 14.37
CA SER A 73 24.23 -20.46 14.40
C SER A 73 25.05 -20.60 15.69
N GLN A 74 25.11 -21.79 16.28
CA GLN A 74 25.63 -22.00 17.64
C GLN A 74 26.66 -23.14 17.70
N CYS A 75 27.68 -22.98 18.53
CA CYS A 75 28.64 -24.04 18.83
C CYS A 75 28.02 -25.10 19.73
N ILE A 76 27.83 -26.32 19.22
CA ILE A 76 27.24 -27.43 19.98
C ILE A 76 28.21 -28.63 20.05
N PRO A 77 28.11 -29.51 21.06
CA PRO A 77 29.03 -30.64 21.22
C PRO A 77 28.99 -31.59 20.02
N GLY A 78 30.16 -32.04 19.57
CA GLY A 78 30.31 -33.07 18.54
C GLY A 78 31.31 -32.72 17.44
N THR A 79 31.56 -33.68 16.57
CA THR A 79 32.31 -33.50 15.33
C THR A 79 31.33 -33.26 14.18
N GLY A 80 31.29 -32.03 13.67
CA GLY A 80 30.40 -31.66 12.56
C GLY A 80 30.69 -32.41 11.25
N PRO A 81 29.81 -32.30 10.24
CA PRO A 81 29.92 -33.06 8.99
C PRO A 81 31.25 -32.83 8.25
N THR A 82 31.91 -33.91 7.83
CA THR A 82 33.28 -33.92 7.27
C THR A 82 33.42 -33.47 5.82
N THR A 83 32.44 -32.75 5.27
CA THR A 83 32.45 -32.21 3.90
C THR A 83 32.40 -30.70 3.91
N ALA A 84 33.56 -30.08 3.68
CA ALA A 84 33.69 -28.63 3.55
C ALA A 84 33.03 -28.12 2.25
N PRO A 85 32.20 -27.06 2.31
CA PRO A 85 31.62 -26.45 1.11
C PRO A 85 32.61 -25.49 0.43
N THR A 86 32.82 -25.70 -0.86
CA THR A 86 33.69 -24.85 -1.69
C THR A 86 33.09 -23.45 -1.87
N THR A 87 33.88 -22.40 -1.61
CA THR A 87 33.48 -21.01 -1.81
C THR A 87 33.43 -20.64 -3.30
N THR A 88 32.24 -20.40 -3.84
CA THR A 88 32.05 -19.74 -5.14
C THR A 88 31.76 -18.26 -4.91
N ALA A 89 32.54 -17.36 -5.53
CA ALA A 89 32.34 -15.92 -5.42
C ALA A 89 31.00 -15.47 -6.07
N PRO A 90 30.34 -14.42 -5.57
CA PRO A 90 29.03 -13.99 -6.07
C PRO A 90 29.15 -13.30 -7.44
N THR A 91 28.42 -13.83 -8.42
CA THR A 91 28.18 -13.19 -9.72
C THR A 91 27.28 -11.95 -9.54
N PRO A 92 27.57 -10.79 -10.15
CA PRO A 92 26.72 -9.61 -10.03
C PRO A 92 25.40 -9.80 -10.79
N THR A 93 24.30 -9.97 -10.08
CA THR A 93 22.95 -10.01 -10.64
C THR A 93 22.45 -8.60 -10.98
N THR A 94 22.31 -8.32 -12.28
CA THR A 94 21.71 -7.09 -12.78
C THR A 94 20.23 -7.02 -12.44
N THR A 95 19.83 -6.01 -11.66
CA THR A 95 18.42 -5.69 -11.38
C THR A 95 17.68 -5.28 -12.66
N SER A 96 16.63 -6.02 -13.03
CA SER A 96 15.57 -5.48 -13.90
C SER A 96 14.83 -4.38 -13.14
N PRO A 97 14.66 -3.15 -13.69
CA PRO A 97 13.81 -2.14 -13.07
C PRO A 97 12.34 -2.58 -13.04
N PRO A 98 11.52 -2.02 -12.13
CA PRO A 98 10.06 -2.11 -12.24
C PRO A 98 9.57 -1.49 -13.56
N PRO A 99 8.40 -1.90 -14.09
CA PRO A 99 7.77 -1.23 -15.21
C PRO A 99 7.51 0.25 -14.87
N ALA A 100 7.97 1.17 -15.73
CA ALA A 100 7.82 2.61 -15.48
C ALA A 100 6.34 3.02 -15.43
N SER A 101 5.95 3.77 -14.40
CA SER A 101 4.58 4.22 -14.20
C SER A 101 4.14 5.27 -15.24
N THR A 102 3.14 4.92 -16.05
CA THR A 102 2.71 5.67 -17.24
C THR A 102 1.63 6.73 -17.01
N GLY A 103 1.05 6.84 -15.80
CA GLY A 103 -0.01 7.80 -15.49
C GLY A 103 0.44 9.01 -14.69
N PHE A 104 -0.30 10.11 -14.78
CA PHE A 104 -0.07 11.33 -13.99
C PHE A 104 -0.69 11.22 -12.59
N VAL A 105 -0.09 11.91 -11.62
CA VAL A 105 -0.70 12.12 -10.30
C VAL A 105 -1.86 13.12 -10.43
N LYS A 106 -2.97 12.87 -9.73
CA LYS A 106 -4.18 13.70 -9.68
C LYS A 106 -4.58 13.98 -8.23
N VAL A 107 -5.55 14.86 -8.03
CA VAL A 107 -6.14 15.15 -6.71
C VAL A 107 -7.53 14.51 -6.58
N SER A 108 -7.88 14.08 -5.37
CA SER A 108 -9.21 13.58 -4.99
C SER A 108 -9.49 14.00 -3.56
N GLY A 109 -10.30 15.05 -3.40
CA GLY A 109 -10.44 15.76 -2.11
C GLY A 109 -9.09 16.21 -1.57
N THR A 110 -8.83 15.94 -0.28
CA THR A 110 -7.57 16.26 0.40
C THR A 110 -6.42 15.28 0.12
N ARG A 111 -6.54 14.41 -0.90
CA ARG A 111 -5.55 13.35 -1.19
C ARG A 111 -5.05 13.38 -2.63
N PHE A 112 -3.84 12.87 -2.85
CA PHE A 112 -3.36 12.56 -4.19
C PHE A 112 -3.77 11.15 -4.62
N THR A 113 -3.93 10.95 -5.92
CA THR A 113 -4.14 9.65 -6.53
C THR A 113 -3.23 9.44 -7.74
N LEU A 114 -2.89 8.19 -8.02
CA LEU A 114 -2.15 7.78 -9.21
C LEU A 114 -2.84 6.55 -9.78
N ASN A 115 -3.32 6.64 -11.02
CA ASN A 115 -4.12 5.59 -11.67
C ASN A 115 -5.36 5.17 -10.83
N GLY A 116 -5.96 6.11 -10.08
CA GLY A 116 -7.11 5.87 -9.21
C GLY A 116 -6.78 5.39 -7.79
N ALA A 117 -5.60 4.82 -7.54
CA ALA A 117 -5.15 4.45 -6.20
C ALA A 117 -4.63 5.66 -5.42
N LYS A 118 -4.67 5.65 -4.07
CA LYS A 118 -4.05 6.69 -3.24
C LYS A 118 -2.55 6.78 -3.57
N TYR A 119 -2.09 8.00 -3.86
CA TYR A 119 -0.68 8.33 -3.91
C TYR A 119 -0.34 9.13 -2.65
N THR A 120 0.80 8.85 -2.02
CA THR A 120 1.28 9.60 -0.84
C THR A 120 2.60 10.23 -1.21
N VAL A 121 2.78 11.52 -0.94
CA VAL A 121 4.04 12.23 -1.16
C VAL A 121 4.92 12.02 0.08
N VAL A 122 6.04 11.33 -0.08
CA VAL A 122 7.06 11.14 0.98
C VAL A 122 8.43 11.18 0.31
N GLY A 123 9.42 11.75 0.98
CA GLY A 123 10.79 11.82 0.47
C GLY A 123 11.51 13.07 0.96
N GLY A 124 12.18 13.78 0.05
CA GLY A 124 12.83 15.05 0.35
C GLY A 124 13.36 15.74 -0.89
N ASN A 125 14.02 16.88 -0.71
CA ASN A 125 14.55 17.63 -1.84
C ASN A 125 15.97 17.15 -2.19
N SER A 126 16.34 17.40 -3.45
CA SER A 126 17.71 17.20 -3.95
C SER A 126 18.02 18.22 -5.03
N TYR A 127 17.89 19.51 -4.70
CA TYR A 127 18.09 20.62 -5.65
C TYR A 127 19.38 20.51 -6.46
N TRP A 128 20.45 20.01 -5.83
CA TRP A 128 21.77 19.79 -6.43
C TRP A 128 21.79 18.74 -7.56
N VAL A 129 20.80 17.84 -7.65
CA VAL A 129 20.83 16.71 -8.58
C VAL A 129 20.88 17.16 -10.05
N GLY A 130 20.17 18.23 -10.38
CA GLY A 130 20.15 18.81 -11.73
C GLY A 130 21.22 19.86 -12.01
N LEU A 131 21.87 20.38 -10.96
CA LEU A 131 22.70 21.59 -11.00
C LEU A 131 24.20 21.33 -10.80
N SER A 132 24.56 20.25 -10.10
CA SER A 132 25.97 19.93 -9.76
C SER A 132 26.76 19.18 -10.83
N GLY A 133 26.27 19.13 -12.08
CA GLY A 133 26.98 18.48 -13.20
C GLY A 133 27.17 16.96 -13.04
N LEU A 134 26.32 16.29 -12.26
CA LEU A 134 26.47 14.88 -11.88
C LEU A 134 26.46 13.92 -13.08
N SER A 135 27.11 12.77 -12.87
CA SER A 135 26.98 11.63 -13.79
C SER A 135 25.61 10.98 -13.68
N ASP A 136 25.18 10.27 -14.72
CA ASP A 136 23.92 9.51 -14.70
C ASP A 136 23.94 8.43 -13.60
N THR A 137 25.12 7.91 -13.24
CA THR A 137 25.29 6.97 -12.13
C THR A 137 25.03 7.64 -10.78
N ASP A 138 25.53 8.87 -10.57
CA ASP A 138 25.34 9.60 -9.31
C ASP A 138 23.89 10.08 -9.15
N MET A 139 23.26 10.58 -10.21
CA MET A 139 21.82 10.94 -10.19
C MET A 139 20.95 9.70 -9.93
N ASN A 140 21.27 8.56 -10.56
CA ASN A 140 20.59 7.29 -10.26
C ASN A 140 20.83 6.84 -8.82
N THR A 141 22.01 7.08 -8.24
CA THR A 141 22.31 6.75 -6.84
C THR A 141 21.47 7.58 -5.89
N ALA A 142 21.38 8.90 -6.13
CA ALA A 142 20.55 9.81 -5.34
C ALA A 142 19.08 9.38 -5.30
N PHE A 143 18.44 9.20 -6.46
CA PHE A 143 17.04 8.76 -6.51
C PHE A 143 16.83 7.32 -6.02
N SER A 144 17.83 6.44 -6.18
CA SER A 144 17.79 5.09 -5.63
C SER A 144 17.85 5.10 -4.11
N ASP A 145 18.61 5.99 -3.48
CA ASP A 145 18.68 6.10 -2.03
C ASP A 145 17.38 6.68 -1.45
N ILE A 146 16.74 7.64 -2.12
CA ILE A 146 15.37 8.11 -1.79
C ILE A 146 14.36 6.95 -1.88
N ALA A 147 14.36 6.19 -2.97
CA ALA A 147 13.45 5.06 -3.15
C ALA A 147 13.67 3.95 -2.10
N LYS A 148 14.94 3.64 -1.75
CA LYS A 148 15.28 2.69 -0.68
C LYS A 148 14.82 3.14 0.71
N ALA A 149 14.77 4.45 0.96
CA ALA A 149 14.24 5.02 2.20
C ALA A 149 12.70 5.01 2.27
N GLY A 150 12.01 4.53 1.22
CA GLY A 150 10.54 4.53 1.12
C GLY A 150 9.96 5.79 0.49
N GLY A 151 10.81 6.71 -0.01
CA GLY A 151 10.38 7.92 -0.70
C GLY A 151 9.71 7.61 -2.04
N THR A 152 8.63 8.33 -2.33
CA THR A 152 7.84 8.26 -3.57
C THR A 152 8.08 9.48 -4.47
N THR A 153 8.47 10.60 -3.88
CA THR A 153 8.61 11.91 -4.51
C THR A 153 9.95 12.55 -4.12
N CYS A 154 10.53 13.32 -5.02
CA CYS A 154 11.65 14.21 -4.76
C CYS A 154 11.33 15.59 -5.34
N ARG A 155 11.55 16.64 -4.55
CA ARG A 155 11.51 18.01 -5.06
C ARG A 155 12.88 18.41 -5.61
N THR A 156 12.90 19.15 -6.69
CA THR A 156 14.12 19.65 -7.35
C THR A 156 13.86 21.00 -8.01
N TRP A 157 14.92 21.71 -8.34
CA TRP A 157 14.81 23.01 -9.00
C TRP A 157 14.88 22.88 -10.52
N GLY A 158 13.90 23.48 -11.18
CA GLY A 158 13.84 23.70 -12.62
C GLY A 158 14.27 25.12 -12.98
N PHE A 159 15.10 25.77 -12.18
CA PHE A 159 15.71 27.08 -12.43
C PHE A 159 17.23 27.04 -12.26
N ASN A 160 17.91 27.91 -13.01
CA ASN A 160 19.25 28.41 -12.73
C ASN A 160 19.54 29.56 -13.71
N GLU A 161 19.33 30.80 -13.27
CA GLU A 161 19.49 32.03 -14.06
C GLU A 161 20.88 32.64 -13.88
N VAL A 162 21.68 32.64 -14.95
CA VAL A 162 23.06 33.15 -14.92
C VAL A 162 23.26 34.38 -15.79
N THR A 163 24.07 35.35 -15.34
CA THR A 163 24.54 36.48 -16.15
C THR A 163 25.88 36.20 -16.86
N SER A 164 26.46 35.02 -16.61
CA SER A 164 27.65 34.51 -17.27
C SER A 164 27.53 32.98 -17.41
N ALA A 165 27.61 32.47 -18.63
CA ALA A 165 27.39 31.06 -18.93
C ALA A 165 28.56 30.20 -18.41
N SER A 166 28.31 29.39 -17.37
CA SER A 166 29.26 28.43 -16.80
C SER A 166 28.51 27.29 -16.13
N GLY A 167 29.10 26.09 -16.14
CA GLY A 167 28.50 24.88 -15.54
C GLY A 167 27.15 24.51 -16.18
N THR A 168 26.27 23.89 -15.37
CA THR A 168 24.88 23.62 -15.75
C THR A 168 23.99 24.81 -15.40
N TYR A 169 23.27 25.38 -16.36
CA TYR A 169 22.36 26.51 -16.18
C TYR A 169 21.17 26.40 -17.15
N TYR A 170 19.97 26.83 -16.74
CA TYR A 170 18.76 26.68 -17.56
C TYR A 170 18.36 27.97 -18.29
N GLN A 171 18.77 29.14 -17.80
CA GLN A 171 18.60 30.40 -18.49
C GLN A 171 19.84 31.28 -18.33
N SER A 172 20.26 31.96 -19.40
CA SER A 172 21.32 32.96 -19.36
C SER A 172 20.82 34.34 -19.78
N TRP A 173 21.41 35.40 -19.21
CA TRP A 173 21.06 36.80 -19.48
C TRP A 173 22.21 37.55 -20.15
N SER A 174 21.88 38.29 -21.20
CA SER A 174 22.78 39.24 -21.86
C SER A 174 22.14 40.63 -21.82
N GLY A 175 22.41 41.37 -20.73
CA GLY A 175 21.58 42.52 -20.35
C GLY A 175 20.12 42.10 -20.15
N SER A 176 19.17 42.91 -20.61
CA SER A 176 17.73 42.66 -20.49
C SER A 176 17.18 41.50 -21.36
N SER A 177 18.04 40.72 -22.02
CA SER A 177 17.65 39.65 -22.93
C SER A 177 17.93 38.27 -22.31
N PRO A 178 16.91 37.53 -21.88
CA PRO A 178 17.06 36.14 -21.43
C PRO A 178 17.15 35.18 -22.62
N THR A 179 17.83 34.05 -22.43
CA THR A 179 17.92 32.93 -23.37
C THR A 179 17.84 31.62 -22.60
N VAL A 180 16.89 30.75 -22.94
CA VAL A 180 16.77 29.42 -22.33
C VAL A 180 17.82 28.48 -22.92
N ASN A 181 18.61 27.85 -22.06
CA ASN A 181 19.62 26.88 -22.48
C ASN A 181 18.95 25.51 -22.72
N THR A 182 18.65 25.19 -23.97
CA THR A 182 18.09 23.88 -24.37
C THR A 182 19.17 22.83 -24.69
N GLY A 183 20.45 23.16 -24.49
CA GLY A 183 21.60 22.31 -24.77
C GLY A 183 21.96 21.33 -23.64
N SER A 184 23.11 20.65 -23.82
CA SER A 184 23.63 19.60 -22.92
C SER A 184 23.89 20.07 -21.49
N SER A 185 24.30 21.33 -21.30
CA SER A 185 24.46 21.98 -20.00
C SER A 185 23.19 22.68 -19.49
N GLY A 186 22.05 22.46 -20.13
CA GLY A 186 20.77 23.10 -19.80
C GLY A 186 19.65 22.09 -19.66
N LEU A 187 18.54 22.27 -20.38
CA LEU A 187 17.37 21.38 -20.28
C LEU A 187 17.69 19.91 -20.62
N GLN A 188 18.68 19.63 -21.48
CA GLN A 188 19.11 18.24 -21.69
C GLN A 188 19.78 17.63 -20.45
N SER A 189 20.38 18.44 -19.56
CA SER A 189 20.82 17.94 -18.25
C SER A 189 19.61 17.60 -17.37
N PHE A 190 18.55 18.41 -17.40
CA PHE A 190 17.31 18.13 -16.67
C PHE A 190 16.56 16.90 -17.23
N ASP A 191 16.62 16.63 -18.54
CA ASP A 191 16.11 15.37 -19.11
C ASP A 191 16.76 14.14 -18.43
N ARG A 192 18.04 14.22 -18.05
CA ARG A 192 18.73 13.14 -17.33
C ARG A 192 18.26 13.01 -15.89
N VAL A 193 17.91 14.13 -15.23
CA VAL A 193 17.27 14.13 -13.91
C VAL A 193 15.94 13.40 -13.97
N VAL A 194 15.08 13.76 -14.93
CA VAL A 194 13.80 13.10 -15.18
C VAL A 194 14.00 11.61 -15.51
N SER A 195 14.96 11.27 -16.36
CA SER A 195 15.30 9.88 -16.69
C SER A 195 15.76 9.06 -15.47
N ALA A 196 16.59 9.65 -14.59
CA ALA A 196 17.07 9.01 -13.37
C ALA A 196 15.96 8.84 -12.32
N ALA A 197 15.08 9.83 -12.16
CA ALA A 197 13.91 9.73 -11.30
C ALA A 197 12.96 8.62 -11.79
N LYS A 198 12.66 8.62 -13.10
CA LYS A 198 11.83 7.60 -13.78
C LYS A 198 12.35 6.18 -13.58
N LYS A 199 13.67 6.00 -13.72
CA LYS A 199 14.36 4.71 -13.52
C LYS A 199 14.30 4.20 -12.08
N ASN A 200 14.11 5.09 -11.10
CA ASN A 200 13.98 4.75 -9.68
C ASN A 200 12.54 4.87 -9.16
N ASN A 201 11.55 5.07 -10.04
CA ASN A 201 10.13 5.25 -9.70
C ASN A 201 9.85 6.42 -8.73
N ILE A 202 10.68 7.46 -8.78
CA ILE A 202 10.49 8.70 -8.04
C ILE A 202 9.71 9.71 -8.91
N ARG A 203 8.70 10.37 -8.33
CA ARG A 203 8.05 11.52 -8.96
C ARG A 203 8.78 12.82 -8.64
N LEU A 204 8.72 13.79 -9.55
CA LEU A 204 9.35 15.09 -9.36
C LEU A 204 8.33 16.19 -9.08
N ILE A 205 8.58 16.99 -8.05
CA ILE A 205 8.00 18.33 -7.92
C ILE A 205 9.08 19.34 -8.32
N VAL A 206 8.74 20.31 -9.17
CA VAL A 206 9.73 21.15 -9.85
C VAL A 206 9.39 22.64 -9.69
N ALA A 207 10.19 23.34 -8.87
CA ALA A 207 10.10 24.79 -8.73
C ALA A 207 10.71 25.52 -9.94
N LEU A 208 9.99 26.52 -10.47
CA LEU A 208 10.32 27.17 -11.75
C LEU A 208 11.14 28.48 -11.63
N THR A 209 11.29 29.04 -10.43
CA THR A 209 12.24 30.13 -10.10
C THR A 209 12.50 30.19 -8.59
N ASN A 210 13.38 31.08 -8.12
CA ASN A 210 13.76 31.23 -6.71
C ASN A 210 13.47 32.65 -6.18
N ASN A 211 13.00 32.76 -4.94
CA ASN A 211 12.98 34.02 -4.20
C ASN A 211 14.39 34.49 -3.79
N TRP A 212 15.28 33.54 -3.51
CA TRP A 212 16.66 33.79 -3.12
C TRP A 212 17.61 33.89 -4.31
N ALA A 213 18.74 34.56 -4.11
CA ALA A 213 19.76 34.81 -5.15
C ALA A 213 20.57 33.57 -5.54
N ASP A 214 20.50 32.48 -4.78
CA ASP A 214 21.18 31.22 -5.08
C ASP A 214 20.63 30.60 -6.37
N TYR A 215 21.54 30.33 -7.31
CA TYR A 215 21.23 29.94 -8.69
C TYR A 215 20.34 30.97 -9.44
N GLY A 216 20.35 32.24 -9.05
CA GLY A 216 19.73 33.33 -9.80
C GLY A 216 18.41 33.82 -9.20
N GLY A 217 17.28 33.33 -9.70
CA GLY A 217 15.95 33.69 -9.20
C GLY A 217 15.39 35.05 -9.64
N MET A 218 14.33 35.48 -8.95
CA MET A 218 13.51 36.65 -9.29
C MET A 218 14.31 37.96 -9.36
N ASP A 219 15.29 38.15 -8.47
CA ASP A 219 16.15 39.33 -8.44
C ASP A 219 16.97 39.47 -9.74
N VAL A 220 17.30 38.37 -10.44
CA VAL A 220 17.95 38.45 -11.76
C VAL A 220 17.02 39.05 -12.81
N TYR A 221 15.76 38.59 -12.88
CA TYR A 221 14.78 39.15 -13.82
C TYR A 221 14.55 40.65 -13.57
N VAL A 222 14.31 41.03 -12.30
CA VAL A 222 14.12 42.43 -11.90
C VAL A 222 15.36 43.26 -12.23
N LYS A 223 16.56 42.75 -11.93
CA LYS A 223 17.79 43.50 -12.16
C LYS A 223 18.11 43.66 -13.64
N GLN A 224 17.98 42.61 -14.44
CA GLN A 224 18.32 42.66 -15.87
C GLN A 224 17.31 43.45 -16.71
N ILE A 225 16.01 43.37 -16.39
CA ILE A 225 14.95 44.06 -17.17
C ILE A 225 14.75 45.51 -16.68
N LEU A 226 14.83 45.76 -15.37
CA LEU A 226 14.45 47.03 -14.76
C LEU A 226 15.62 47.84 -14.19
N ASN A 227 16.81 47.23 -14.06
CA ASN A 227 17.94 47.74 -13.26
C ASN A 227 17.58 48.09 -11.80
N SER A 228 16.45 47.55 -11.30
CA SER A 228 15.96 47.75 -9.95
C SER A 228 16.53 46.71 -8.99
N ASN A 229 16.44 46.99 -7.68
CA ASN A 229 16.67 46.03 -6.61
C ASN A 229 15.36 45.71 -5.84
N ASN A 230 14.23 46.33 -6.21
CA ASN A 230 12.94 46.11 -5.56
C ASN A 230 12.36 44.78 -6.04
N HIS A 231 12.54 43.73 -5.23
CA HIS A 231 12.21 42.34 -5.53
C HIS A 231 10.76 42.15 -6.02
N ASP A 232 9.82 42.78 -5.33
CA ASP A 232 8.37 42.69 -5.57
C ASP A 232 7.91 43.21 -6.95
N LEU A 233 8.79 43.89 -7.70
CA LEU A 233 8.54 44.21 -9.10
C LEU A 233 8.41 42.95 -9.98
N PHE A 234 8.92 41.79 -9.51
CA PHE A 234 8.72 40.50 -10.18
C PHE A 234 7.23 40.12 -10.31
N TYR A 235 6.43 40.40 -9.28
CA TYR A 235 5.00 40.08 -9.25
C TYR A 235 4.14 41.09 -10.04
N THR A 236 4.65 42.30 -10.26
CA THR A 236 3.85 43.44 -10.75
C THR A 236 4.23 43.93 -12.14
N ASP A 237 5.51 44.01 -12.50
CA ASP A 237 5.93 44.54 -13.80
C ASP A 237 5.61 43.54 -14.94
N SER A 238 4.88 44.00 -15.94
CA SER A 238 4.41 43.18 -17.05
C SER A 238 5.54 42.63 -17.92
N ARG A 239 6.68 43.31 -18.01
CA ARG A 239 7.85 42.84 -18.78
C ARG A 239 8.54 41.70 -18.06
N VAL A 240 8.70 41.80 -16.74
CA VAL A 240 9.26 40.74 -15.90
C VAL A 240 8.37 39.50 -15.94
N LYS A 241 7.05 39.65 -15.72
CA LYS A 241 6.10 38.55 -15.86
C LYS A 241 6.09 37.92 -17.25
N THR A 242 6.24 38.72 -18.31
CA THR A 242 6.32 38.19 -19.68
C THR A 242 7.60 37.38 -19.90
N ALA A 243 8.75 37.86 -19.43
CA ALA A 243 10.00 37.11 -19.50
C ALA A 243 9.93 35.79 -18.72
N PHE A 244 9.32 35.78 -17.54
CA PHE A 244 9.13 34.57 -16.75
C PHE A 244 8.14 33.59 -17.42
N LYS A 245 7.02 34.08 -17.96
CA LYS A 245 6.11 33.25 -18.77
C LYS A 245 6.79 32.65 -19.99
N ASN A 246 7.69 33.35 -20.66
CA ASN A 246 8.47 32.79 -21.78
C ASN A 246 9.41 31.65 -21.32
N TYR A 247 9.97 31.75 -20.11
CA TYR A 247 10.74 30.67 -19.50
C TYR A 247 9.85 29.45 -19.22
N ILE A 248 8.74 29.65 -18.48
CA ILE A 248 7.74 28.62 -18.18
C ILE A 248 7.27 27.93 -19.47
N GLY A 249 6.87 28.70 -20.49
CA GLY A 249 6.39 28.17 -21.76
C GLY A 249 7.42 27.27 -22.45
N THR A 250 8.72 27.55 -22.30
CA THR A 250 9.80 26.71 -22.85
C THR A 250 10.06 25.48 -21.98
N PHE A 251 10.10 25.62 -20.65
CA PHE A 251 10.41 24.54 -19.72
C PHE A 251 9.23 23.55 -19.61
N VAL A 252 8.03 24.04 -19.30
CA VAL A 252 6.83 23.21 -19.07
C VAL A 252 6.40 22.50 -20.35
N SER A 253 6.39 23.17 -21.52
CA SER A 253 6.03 22.50 -22.78
C SER A 253 6.95 21.33 -23.13
N ARG A 254 8.20 21.33 -22.67
CA ARG A 254 9.15 20.23 -22.89
C ARG A 254 8.71 18.95 -22.18
N TYR A 255 8.06 19.08 -21.02
CA TYR A 255 7.75 17.97 -20.13
C TYR A 255 6.24 17.75 -19.92
N ALA A 256 5.35 18.52 -20.56
CA ALA A 256 3.90 18.46 -20.36
C ALA A 256 3.25 17.06 -20.56
N ASN A 257 3.95 16.11 -21.20
CA ASN A 257 3.50 14.72 -21.38
C ASN A 257 4.37 13.68 -20.64
N GLU A 258 5.23 14.09 -19.70
CA GLU A 258 6.17 13.20 -18.99
C GLU A 258 5.70 12.92 -17.55
N PRO A 259 4.97 11.82 -17.30
CA PRO A 259 4.32 11.54 -16.01
C PRO A 259 5.28 11.31 -14.83
N THR A 260 6.59 11.24 -15.08
CA THR A 260 7.60 11.26 -14.00
C THR A 260 7.54 12.56 -13.20
N ILE A 261 7.14 13.67 -13.81
CA ILE A 261 6.81 14.89 -13.07
C ILE A 261 5.42 14.71 -12.44
N MET A 262 5.28 15.11 -11.18
CA MET A 262 4.01 15.18 -10.47
C MET A 262 3.42 16.59 -10.55
N ALA A 263 4.25 17.60 -10.26
CA ALA A 263 3.80 18.98 -10.14
C ALA A 263 4.83 20.02 -10.57
N TRP A 264 4.30 21.16 -11.01
CA TRP A 264 5.02 22.42 -11.18
C TRP A 264 4.80 23.31 -9.97
N GLU A 265 5.84 24.01 -9.53
CA GLU A 265 5.67 25.10 -8.57
C GLU A 265 6.03 26.44 -9.18
N LEU A 266 5.26 27.46 -8.81
CA LEU A 266 5.42 28.80 -9.33
C LEU A 266 6.78 29.41 -8.97
N ALA A 267 7.24 29.21 -7.73
CA ALA A 267 8.54 29.66 -7.25
C ALA A 267 8.93 28.91 -5.97
N ASN A 268 10.22 28.88 -5.66
CA ASN A 268 10.71 28.52 -4.33
C ASN A 268 10.64 29.73 -3.39
N GLU A 269 9.85 29.63 -2.33
CA GLU A 269 9.68 30.59 -1.22
C GLU A 269 9.32 32.03 -1.63
N PRO A 270 8.33 32.28 -2.52
CA PRO A 270 7.98 33.64 -2.97
C PRO A 270 7.59 34.56 -1.80
N ARG A 271 8.26 35.70 -1.67
CA ARG A 271 7.93 36.75 -0.69
C ARG A 271 7.96 38.14 -1.32
N CYS A 272 7.43 39.14 -0.63
CA CYS A 272 7.60 40.54 -1.01
C CYS A 272 9.07 41.04 -0.96
N ARG A 273 9.99 40.24 -0.39
CA ARG A 273 11.43 40.56 -0.25
C ARG A 273 12.27 39.29 -0.52
N GLY A 274 13.17 39.38 -1.49
CA GLY A 274 14.23 38.38 -1.72
C GLY A 274 15.49 38.64 -0.89
N SER A 275 16.62 38.04 -1.30
CA SER A 275 17.92 38.13 -0.60
C SER A 275 18.43 39.56 -0.35
N SER A 276 18.04 40.52 -1.18
CA SER A 276 18.39 41.94 -1.04
C SER A 276 17.63 42.66 0.08
N GLY A 277 16.52 42.09 0.58
CA GLY A 277 15.63 42.70 1.57
C GLY A 277 14.83 43.91 1.06
N THR A 278 15.05 44.34 -0.19
CA THR A 278 14.45 45.55 -0.77
C THR A 278 13.16 45.26 -1.54
N SER A 279 12.13 46.06 -1.28
CA SER A 279 10.85 46.05 -1.99
C SER A 279 10.36 47.47 -2.26
N SER A 280 9.38 47.64 -3.13
CA SER A 280 8.74 48.93 -3.43
C SER A 280 7.96 49.53 -2.25
N GLY A 281 7.73 48.74 -1.20
CA GLY A 281 6.85 49.09 -0.08
C GLY A 281 5.35 48.97 -0.38
N SER A 282 4.96 48.56 -1.59
CA SER A 282 3.54 48.38 -1.97
C SER A 282 3.06 46.93 -1.97
N CYS A 283 3.98 45.97 -2.04
CA CYS A 283 3.68 44.55 -2.00
C CYS A 283 3.04 44.11 -0.67
N ASN A 284 2.02 43.28 -0.78
CA ASN A 284 1.21 42.72 0.30
C ASN A 284 0.61 41.38 -0.18
N PRO A 285 -0.12 40.61 0.66
CA PRO A 285 -0.63 39.30 0.25
C PRO A 285 -1.51 39.27 -1.01
N SER A 286 -2.29 40.32 -1.26
CA SER A 286 -3.09 40.42 -2.50
C SER A 286 -2.22 40.57 -3.75
N THR A 287 -1.03 41.18 -3.63
CA THR A 287 -0.05 41.28 -4.72
C THR A 287 0.41 39.90 -5.19
N ILE A 288 0.83 39.04 -4.25
CA ILE A 288 1.34 37.70 -4.59
C ILE A 288 0.18 36.78 -4.96
N THR A 289 -0.96 36.81 -4.27
CA THR A 289 -2.16 36.02 -4.65
C THR A 289 -2.61 36.31 -6.10
N THR A 290 -2.56 37.59 -6.52
CA THR A 290 -2.89 37.99 -7.91
C THR A 290 -1.87 37.42 -8.92
N TRP A 291 -0.57 37.44 -8.58
CA TRP A 291 0.47 36.82 -9.41
C TRP A 291 0.31 35.30 -9.48
N ILE A 292 0.01 34.64 -8.36
CA ILE A 292 -0.27 33.19 -8.28
C ILE A 292 -1.42 32.83 -9.23
N GLN A 293 -2.53 33.57 -9.20
CA GLN A 293 -3.65 33.37 -10.11
C GLN A 293 -3.25 33.56 -11.58
N GLU A 294 -2.41 34.55 -11.89
CA GLU A 294 -1.96 34.83 -13.25
C GLU A 294 -1.01 33.75 -13.81
N ILE A 295 -0.05 33.28 -13.01
CA ILE A 295 0.96 32.30 -13.46
C ILE A 295 0.41 30.87 -13.42
N ALA A 296 -0.37 30.49 -12.40
CA ALA A 296 -1.00 29.17 -12.37
C ALA A 296 -1.96 28.96 -13.57
N ALA A 297 -2.76 29.99 -13.91
CA ALA A 297 -3.60 29.96 -15.11
C ALA A 297 -2.78 29.86 -16.40
N TYR A 298 -1.59 30.49 -16.46
CA TYR A 298 -0.69 30.35 -17.60
C TYR A 298 -0.10 28.94 -17.70
N ILE A 299 0.39 28.35 -16.61
CA ILE A 299 0.88 26.96 -16.60
C ILE A 299 -0.23 26.00 -17.06
N LYS A 300 -1.45 26.12 -16.51
CA LYS A 300 -2.60 25.28 -16.93
C LYS A 300 -3.02 25.47 -18.40
N SER A 301 -2.64 26.58 -19.04
CA SER A 301 -2.85 26.79 -20.49
C SER A 301 -1.76 26.15 -21.37
N VAL A 302 -0.58 25.87 -20.80
CA VAL A 302 0.54 25.19 -21.46
C VAL A 302 0.50 23.68 -21.20
N ASP A 303 0.03 23.27 -20.02
CA ASP A 303 0.03 21.89 -19.53
C ASP A 303 -1.21 21.61 -18.66
N SER A 304 -2.07 20.71 -19.16
CA SER A 304 -3.28 20.25 -18.48
C SER A 304 -3.11 18.91 -17.74
N ASN A 305 -1.94 18.29 -17.81
CA ASN A 305 -1.67 16.98 -17.23
C ASN A 305 -1.17 17.08 -15.78
N HIS A 306 -0.25 17.99 -15.51
CA HIS A 306 0.41 18.10 -14.20
C HIS A 306 -0.37 18.91 -13.18
N LEU A 307 -0.06 18.66 -11.90
CA LEU A 307 -0.52 19.46 -10.78
C LEU A 307 0.30 20.76 -10.70
N VAL A 308 -0.25 21.77 -10.04
CA VAL A 308 0.40 23.06 -9.79
C VAL A 308 0.24 23.44 -8.33
N ALA A 309 1.36 23.77 -7.69
CA ALA A 309 1.43 24.35 -6.35
C ALA A 309 2.18 25.68 -6.38
N VAL A 310 2.27 26.36 -5.25
CA VAL A 310 2.92 27.68 -5.16
C VAL A 310 4.43 27.53 -4.91
N GLY A 311 4.81 26.67 -3.97
CA GLY A 311 6.16 26.57 -3.40
C GLY A 311 6.45 27.61 -2.30
N ASP A 312 5.41 28.13 -1.64
CA ASP A 312 5.50 29.07 -0.53
C ASP A 312 5.63 28.40 0.84
N GLU A 313 6.16 29.13 1.83
CA GLU A 313 6.38 28.59 3.18
C GLU A 313 5.09 28.40 3.99
N GLY A 314 3.93 28.75 3.43
CA GLY A 314 2.63 28.66 4.09
C GLY A 314 2.29 29.81 5.04
N PHE A 315 2.93 30.98 4.91
CA PHE A 315 2.63 32.09 5.84
C PHE A 315 1.15 32.52 5.83
N TYR A 316 0.59 32.74 7.02
CA TYR A 316 -0.78 33.23 7.15
C TYR A 316 -0.84 34.76 7.16
N ASN A 317 -2.00 35.28 6.84
CA ASN A 317 -2.35 36.70 6.88
C ASN A 317 -3.36 36.98 8.02
N LYS A 318 -2.89 36.84 9.26
CA LYS A 318 -3.64 37.07 10.50
C LYS A 318 -2.91 38.18 11.28
N PRO A 319 -3.09 39.48 10.96
CA PRO A 319 -2.22 40.56 11.45
C PRO A 319 -2.10 40.70 12.97
N SER A 320 -3.09 40.24 13.74
CA SER A 320 -3.08 40.24 15.21
C SER A 320 -2.37 39.02 15.84
N ALA A 321 -1.82 38.12 15.04
CA ALA A 321 -1.12 36.92 15.53
C ALA A 321 0.21 37.26 16.22
N PRO A 322 0.68 36.46 17.18
CA PRO A 322 1.84 36.81 18.01
C PRO A 322 3.19 36.72 17.30
N THR A 323 3.28 36.05 16.14
CA THR A 323 4.54 35.76 15.44
C THR A 323 4.43 36.07 13.95
N TYR A 324 5.50 36.58 13.34
CA TYR A 324 5.45 37.08 11.96
C TYR A 324 5.02 36.05 10.89
N PRO A 325 5.32 34.73 11.00
CA PRO A 325 4.84 33.72 10.03
C PRO A 325 3.32 33.66 9.91
N TYR A 326 2.60 34.21 10.89
CA TYR A 326 1.14 34.31 10.87
C TYR A 326 0.61 35.71 10.54
N GLN A 327 1.45 36.75 10.44
CA GLN A 327 1.01 38.16 10.36
C GLN A 327 0.79 38.69 8.94
N GLY A 328 1.25 37.97 7.91
CA GLY A 328 1.16 38.38 6.50
C GLY A 328 2.23 39.38 6.05
N SER A 329 3.22 39.70 6.89
CA SER A 329 4.25 40.71 6.62
C SER A 329 5.13 40.40 5.40
N GLU A 330 5.34 39.11 5.13
CA GLU A 330 6.14 38.63 4.01
C GLU A 330 5.37 38.64 2.67
N GLY A 331 4.07 38.95 2.68
CA GLY A 331 3.25 39.01 1.47
C GLY A 331 2.61 37.69 1.03
N ILE A 332 2.53 36.70 1.92
CA ILE A 332 1.87 35.41 1.67
C ILE A 332 0.62 35.28 2.54
N ASP A 333 -0.40 34.63 2.00
CA ASP A 333 -1.67 34.30 2.64
C ASP A 333 -2.06 32.90 2.18
N PHE A 334 -1.60 31.88 2.90
CA PHE A 334 -1.79 30.48 2.54
C PHE A 334 -3.26 30.11 2.29
N ASP A 335 -4.18 30.62 3.11
CA ASP A 335 -5.62 30.36 2.97
C ASP A 335 -6.23 31.02 1.72
N ALA A 336 -5.69 32.14 1.25
CA ALA A 336 -6.08 32.76 -0.02
C ALA A 336 -5.43 32.07 -1.22
N ASN A 337 -4.13 31.79 -1.14
CA ASN A 337 -3.33 31.13 -2.16
C ASN A 337 -3.89 29.74 -2.49
N LEU A 338 -4.17 28.91 -1.48
CA LEU A 338 -4.73 27.56 -1.65
C LEU A 338 -6.13 27.57 -2.29
N LYS A 339 -6.89 28.65 -2.16
CA LYS A 339 -8.22 28.79 -2.80
C LYS A 339 -8.15 29.12 -4.30
N VAL A 340 -7.00 29.57 -4.83
CA VAL A 340 -6.84 29.87 -6.26
C VAL A 340 -7.15 28.63 -7.11
N SER A 341 -8.01 28.77 -8.13
CA SER A 341 -8.52 27.63 -8.91
C SER A 341 -7.46 26.92 -9.76
N GLY A 342 -6.36 27.61 -10.10
CA GLY A 342 -5.23 27.03 -10.82
C GLY A 342 -4.24 26.25 -9.94
N ILE A 343 -4.38 26.32 -8.61
CA ILE A 343 -3.56 25.59 -7.63
C ILE A 343 -4.31 24.31 -7.25
N ASP A 344 -3.68 23.14 -7.39
CA ASP A 344 -4.33 21.85 -7.09
C ASP A 344 -4.10 21.40 -5.63
N PHE A 345 -2.95 21.76 -5.04
CA PHE A 345 -2.57 21.42 -3.67
C PHE A 345 -1.74 22.54 -3.04
N GLY A 346 -1.67 22.57 -1.71
CA GLY A 346 -0.87 23.53 -0.94
C GLY A 346 0.47 22.95 -0.50
N THR A 347 1.46 23.81 -0.42
CA THR A 347 2.80 23.54 0.11
C THR A 347 3.04 24.48 1.29
N PHE A 348 3.78 24.02 2.29
CA PHE A 348 4.27 24.88 3.38
C PHE A 348 5.60 24.35 3.89
N HIS A 349 6.41 25.24 4.47
CA HIS A 349 7.75 24.92 4.95
C HIS A 349 7.82 25.02 6.49
N SER A 350 8.91 24.59 7.12
CA SER A 350 9.12 24.75 8.58
C SER A 350 10.59 24.92 8.96
N TYR A 351 10.99 26.17 9.26
CA TYR A 351 12.33 26.53 9.72
C TYR A 351 12.31 27.47 10.95
N PRO A 352 11.72 27.06 12.09
CA PRO A 352 11.50 27.92 13.26
C PRO A 352 12.77 28.54 13.84
N GLU A 353 13.92 27.87 13.77
CA GLU A 353 15.22 28.42 14.21
C GLU A 353 15.61 29.68 13.41
N HIS A 354 15.34 29.70 12.11
CA HIS A 354 15.59 30.85 11.22
C HIS A 354 14.51 31.92 11.35
N TRP A 355 13.29 31.54 11.75
CA TRP A 355 12.17 32.46 11.95
C TRP A 355 12.13 33.08 13.35
N GLY A 356 13.19 32.91 14.15
CA GLY A 356 13.30 33.44 15.51
C GLY A 356 12.34 32.78 16.52
N GLN A 357 11.83 31.60 16.20
CA GLN A 357 10.90 30.81 17.03
C GLN A 357 11.62 29.72 17.83
N SER A 358 12.90 29.98 18.15
CA SER A 358 13.85 29.00 18.69
C SER A 358 13.61 28.59 20.14
N ASN A 359 12.68 29.24 20.85
CA ASN A 359 12.38 28.95 22.27
C ASN A 359 11.80 27.55 22.47
N ASP A 360 11.00 27.07 21.52
CA ASP A 360 10.39 25.74 21.52
C ASP A 360 10.07 25.33 20.08
N ILE A 361 11.13 24.98 19.33
CA ILE A 361 11.05 24.61 17.92
C ILE A 361 10.09 23.43 17.68
N THR A 362 10.06 22.48 18.62
CA THR A 362 9.25 21.27 18.55
C THR A 362 7.77 21.63 18.55
N ASN A 363 7.29 22.27 19.62
CA ASN A 363 5.87 22.60 19.75
C ASN A 363 5.42 23.67 18.76
N TRP A 364 6.29 24.63 18.42
CA TRP A 364 5.98 25.63 17.40
C TRP A 364 5.73 24.99 16.04
N GLY A 365 6.63 24.12 15.58
CA GLY A 365 6.47 23.41 14.30
C GLY A 365 5.29 22.41 14.31
N THR A 366 5.05 21.72 15.43
CA THR A 366 3.86 20.87 15.59
C THR A 366 2.55 21.67 15.49
N GLN A 367 2.49 22.90 16.02
CA GLN A 367 1.32 23.76 15.86
C GLN A 367 1.18 24.26 14.41
N TRP A 368 2.30 24.67 13.79
CA TRP A 368 2.37 25.08 12.39
C TRP A 368 1.75 24.05 11.45
N ILE A 369 2.15 22.79 11.60
CA ILE A 369 1.64 21.65 10.81
C ILE A 369 0.13 21.45 11.00
N LYS A 370 -0.37 21.55 12.25
CA LYS A 370 -1.80 21.38 12.55
C LYS A 370 -2.67 22.47 11.93
N ASP A 371 -2.19 23.71 11.92
CA ASP A 371 -2.93 24.83 11.32
C ASP A 371 -3.06 24.62 9.80
N HIS A 372 -1.99 24.17 9.13
CA HIS A 372 -2.01 23.87 7.69
C HIS A 372 -2.95 22.70 7.34
N ALA A 373 -3.04 21.70 8.20
CA ALA A 373 -4.02 20.64 8.07
C ALA A 373 -5.48 21.11 8.27
N ALA A 374 -5.70 22.09 9.16
CA ALA A 374 -7.01 22.73 9.30
C ALA A 374 -7.40 23.49 8.01
N SER A 375 -6.45 24.20 7.40
CA SER A 375 -6.62 24.83 6.08
C SER A 375 -6.89 23.81 4.98
N GLN A 376 -6.15 22.69 4.94
CA GLN A 376 -6.38 21.55 4.03
C GLN A 376 -7.84 21.09 4.07
N ASN A 377 -8.33 20.81 5.29
CA ASN A 377 -9.66 20.26 5.51
C ASN A 377 -10.77 21.30 5.25
N SER A 378 -10.52 22.58 5.56
CA SER A 378 -11.47 23.67 5.28
C SER A 378 -11.62 24.00 3.78
N ILE A 379 -10.59 23.74 2.96
CA ILE A 379 -10.57 24.11 1.54
C ILE A 379 -10.80 22.89 0.63
N GLY A 380 -10.57 21.67 1.13
CA GLY A 380 -10.87 20.43 0.40
C GLY A 380 -9.85 20.07 -0.68
N LYS A 381 -8.64 20.63 -0.61
CA LYS A 381 -7.48 20.32 -1.46
C LYS A 381 -6.38 19.65 -0.62
N PRO A 382 -5.48 18.84 -1.21
CA PRO A 382 -4.35 18.28 -0.47
C PRO A 382 -3.37 19.37 -0.02
N VAL A 383 -2.65 19.14 1.07
CA VAL A 383 -1.56 20.01 1.54
C VAL A 383 -0.39 19.13 2.01
N ILE A 384 0.85 19.55 1.74
CA ILE A 384 2.07 18.85 2.15
C ILE A 384 3.05 19.78 2.87
N LEU A 385 3.78 19.25 3.86
CA LEU A 385 4.94 19.93 4.45
C LEU A 385 6.14 19.69 3.51
N GLU A 386 6.38 20.60 2.59
CA GLU A 386 7.28 20.36 1.46
C GLU A 386 8.75 20.66 1.75
N GLU A 387 9.03 21.46 2.77
CA GLU A 387 10.40 21.61 3.26
C GLU A 387 10.44 21.79 4.76
N PHE A 388 11.37 21.11 5.41
CA PHE A 388 11.61 21.34 6.83
C PHE A 388 12.98 20.85 7.24
N GLY A 389 13.51 21.52 8.26
CA GLY A 389 14.78 21.16 8.86
C GLY A 389 14.98 21.76 10.25
N THR A 390 15.79 21.09 11.06
CA THR A 390 16.39 21.69 12.26
C THR A 390 17.85 21.30 12.40
N THR A 391 18.65 22.15 13.02
CA THR A 391 20.03 21.84 13.45
C THR A 391 20.08 21.22 14.84
N SER A 392 19.04 21.43 15.66
CA SER A 392 19.00 21.11 17.10
C SER A 392 18.08 19.91 17.39
N ASN A 393 18.57 18.91 18.13
CA ASN A 393 17.78 17.75 18.59
C ASN A 393 16.97 17.03 17.49
N LYS A 394 17.50 17.00 16.25
CA LYS A 394 16.87 16.51 15.00
C LYS A 394 15.91 15.33 15.19
N ASP A 395 16.40 14.23 15.75
CA ASP A 395 15.65 13.00 15.95
C ASP A 395 14.32 13.26 16.70
N SER A 396 14.34 14.05 17.78
CA SER A 396 13.15 14.37 18.57
C SER A 396 12.19 15.35 17.87
N VAL A 397 12.73 16.34 17.14
CA VAL A 397 11.95 17.36 16.44
C VAL A 397 11.25 16.75 15.23
N TYR A 398 11.99 16.00 14.40
CA TYR A 398 11.43 15.31 13.24
C TYR A 398 10.41 14.25 13.68
N THR A 399 10.66 13.50 14.77
CA THR A 399 9.65 12.64 15.37
C THR A 399 8.36 13.42 15.68
N ALA A 400 8.45 14.53 16.40
CA ALA A 400 7.29 15.37 16.74
C ALA A 400 6.57 16.01 15.53
N TRP A 401 7.26 16.21 14.42
CA TRP A 401 6.67 16.77 13.19
C TRP A 401 6.05 15.69 12.31
N PHE A 402 6.67 14.52 12.14
CA PHE A 402 6.04 13.37 11.49
C PHE A 402 4.77 12.92 12.22
N ASN A 403 4.81 12.86 13.56
CA ASN A 403 3.63 12.76 14.44
C ASN A 403 2.53 13.77 14.05
N ALA A 404 2.88 15.03 13.83
CA ALA A 404 1.91 16.07 13.51
C ALA A 404 1.33 15.92 12.09
N ILE A 405 2.13 15.45 11.12
CA ILE A 405 1.70 15.29 9.71
C ILE A 405 0.72 14.12 9.57
N ILE A 406 0.98 13.00 10.24
CA ILE A 406 0.11 11.81 10.17
C ILE A 406 -1.21 12.05 10.93
N SER A 407 -1.14 12.42 12.22
CA SER A 407 -2.32 12.71 13.06
C SER A 407 -3.30 13.70 12.45
N SER A 408 -2.78 14.68 11.70
CA SER A 408 -3.59 15.74 11.10
C SER A 408 -4.16 15.38 9.72
N GLY A 409 -3.74 14.25 9.14
CA GLY A 409 -4.20 13.77 7.85
C GLY A 409 -3.70 14.58 6.66
N LEU A 410 -2.54 15.22 6.77
CA LEU A 410 -1.89 15.89 5.64
C LEU A 410 -1.55 14.90 4.51
N ALA A 411 -1.45 15.41 3.29
CA ALA A 411 -1.31 14.59 2.09
C ALA A 411 0.10 14.04 1.86
N GLY A 412 1.09 14.50 2.64
CA GLY A 412 2.49 14.10 2.54
C GLY A 412 3.49 15.10 3.10
N ASP A 413 4.78 14.78 2.91
CA ASP A 413 5.93 15.56 3.36
C ASP A 413 7.14 15.38 2.42
N LEU A 414 8.07 16.34 2.49
CA LEU A 414 9.42 16.24 1.92
C LEU A 414 10.42 16.92 2.88
N VAL A 415 11.46 16.18 3.32
CA VAL A 415 12.56 16.76 4.12
C VAL A 415 13.43 17.70 3.27
N TRP A 416 13.98 18.77 3.86
CA TRP A 416 14.76 19.75 3.09
C TRP A 416 15.89 19.16 2.24
N GLN A 417 16.68 18.21 2.75
CA GLN A 417 17.70 17.58 1.90
C GLN A 417 17.94 16.09 2.17
N SER A 418 17.73 15.30 1.12
CA SER A 418 18.13 13.89 1.07
C SER A 418 19.65 13.78 0.85
N GLY A 419 20.33 13.06 1.73
CA GLY A 419 21.79 12.88 1.71
C GLY A 419 22.23 11.52 1.16
N SER A 420 23.11 11.53 0.16
CA SER A 420 23.63 10.35 -0.54
C SER A 420 25.16 10.22 -0.46
N ARG A 421 25.68 9.04 -0.80
CA ARG A 421 27.12 8.82 -1.05
C ARG A 421 27.33 8.56 -2.54
N LEU A 422 27.85 9.58 -3.22
CA LEU A 422 28.13 9.63 -4.66
C LEU A 422 29.58 9.22 -4.94
N SER A 423 29.95 9.08 -6.21
CA SER A 423 31.31 8.77 -6.65
C SER A 423 32.34 9.84 -6.22
N SER A 424 31.91 11.09 -6.03
CA SER A 424 32.71 12.22 -5.56
C SER A 424 32.79 12.34 -4.03
N GLY A 425 32.07 11.51 -3.26
CA GLY A 425 31.99 11.59 -1.80
C GLY A 425 30.55 11.78 -1.31
N SER A 426 30.37 12.50 -0.20
CA SER A 426 29.03 12.90 0.25
C SER A 426 28.38 13.84 -0.78
N SER A 427 27.06 13.76 -0.93
CA SER A 427 26.27 14.87 -1.49
C SER A 427 26.45 16.14 -0.66
N HIS A 428 25.86 17.26 -1.10
CA HIS A 428 25.87 18.50 -0.33
C HIS A 428 25.36 18.28 1.10
N ASP A 429 25.95 19.00 2.07
CA ASP A 429 25.57 18.96 3.48
C ASP A 429 25.76 20.37 4.08
N ASP A 430 24.65 21.04 4.27
CA ASP A 430 24.49 22.39 4.82
C ASP A 430 24.21 22.38 6.34
N GLY A 431 24.25 21.19 6.97
CA GLY A 431 23.85 20.99 8.35
C GLY A 431 22.40 20.54 8.55
N PHE A 432 21.55 20.55 7.53
CA PHE A 432 20.18 20.01 7.57
C PHE A 432 20.05 18.64 6.89
N THR A 433 21.06 18.23 6.13
CA THR A 433 21.03 17.01 5.32
C THR A 433 20.82 15.72 6.13
N LEU A 434 19.89 14.91 5.65
CA LEU A 434 19.53 13.61 6.19
C LEU A 434 20.22 12.48 5.41
N ASN A 435 21.28 11.91 5.99
CA ASN A 435 22.05 10.83 5.37
C ASN A 435 21.29 9.50 5.40
N MET A 436 20.88 8.99 4.24
CA MET A 436 20.01 7.81 4.04
C MET A 436 20.56 6.45 4.54
N LYS A 437 21.75 6.41 5.17
CA LYS A 437 22.41 5.17 5.64
C LYS A 437 22.48 5.02 7.16
N THR A 438 22.28 6.08 7.94
CA THR A 438 22.28 5.98 9.41
C THR A 438 20.91 5.51 9.89
N LEU A 439 20.77 4.19 10.03
CA LEU A 439 19.48 3.53 10.31
C LEU A 439 18.76 4.08 11.54
N SER A 440 19.42 4.59 12.58
CA SER A 440 18.74 5.04 13.80
C SER A 440 17.77 6.22 13.58
N THR A 441 18.10 7.14 12.67
CA THR A 441 17.24 8.32 12.41
C THR A 441 16.24 8.07 11.28
N PHE A 442 16.49 7.12 10.37
CA PHE A 442 15.51 6.68 9.36
C PHE A 442 14.63 5.52 9.81
N VAL A 443 14.97 4.84 10.90
CA VAL A 443 13.99 4.19 11.77
C VAL A 443 13.01 5.24 12.32
N LEU A 444 13.32 6.55 12.28
CA LEU A 444 12.38 7.65 12.46
C LEU A 444 12.12 8.46 11.17
N LEU A 445 12.10 7.76 10.01
CA LEU A 445 11.36 8.15 8.80
C LEU A 445 10.47 6.98 8.33
N ALA A 446 11.07 5.80 8.15
CA ALA A 446 10.37 4.55 7.88
C ALA A 446 9.65 3.96 9.10
N LEU A 447 10.07 4.29 10.34
CA LEU A 447 9.25 4.11 11.55
C LEU A 447 9.06 5.42 12.34
N SER A 448 9.07 6.58 11.69
CA SER A 448 8.25 7.71 12.16
C SER A 448 6.89 7.68 11.44
N TYR A 449 6.89 7.41 10.13
CA TYR A 449 5.70 6.96 9.40
C TYR A 449 5.25 5.53 9.72
N ARG A 450 5.86 4.88 10.73
CA ARG A 450 5.31 3.70 11.43
C ARG A 450 5.36 3.76 12.97
N SER A 451 6.03 4.73 13.59
CA SER A 451 6.16 4.86 15.07
C SER A 451 6.48 6.29 15.55
N ALA A 452 6.10 7.29 14.76
CA ALA A 452 5.80 8.63 15.20
C ALA A 452 4.38 8.93 14.70
N LEU A 453 3.46 8.13 15.24
CA LEU A 453 2.05 8.45 15.30
C LEU A 453 1.88 9.17 16.65
N ALA A 454 1.48 10.45 16.67
CA ALA A 454 1.55 11.36 17.84
C ALA A 454 1.22 10.67 19.16
N ALA A 455 2.27 10.33 19.90
CA ALA A 455 2.18 9.39 21.01
C ALA A 455 1.15 9.88 22.03
N VAL A 456 0.09 9.10 22.15
CA VAL A 456 -1.14 9.52 22.81
C VAL A 456 -0.84 9.68 24.30
N PRO A 457 -1.18 10.85 24.90
CA PRO A 457 -0.90 11.12 26.30
C PRO A 457 -1.63 10.11 27.18
N LEU A 458 -1.15 9.93 28.42
CA LEU A 458 -1.82 9.05 29.37
C LEU A 458 -3.30 9.46 29.52
N TRP A 459 -4.22 8.50 29.40
CA TRP A 459 -5.67 8.70 29.34
C TRP A 459 -6.22 9.36 28.04
N GLY A 460 -5.41 9.56 27.01
CA GLY A 460 -5.87 9.89 25.66
C GLY A 460 -6.31 8.65 24.87
N GLN A 461 -7.13 8.86 23.83
CA GLN A 461 -7.57 7.79 22.92
C GLN A 461 -6.44 7.38 21.97
N CYS A 462 -6.09 6.09 21.93
CA CYS A 462 -5.03 5.49 21.10
C CYS A 462 -5.55 4.40 20.15
N GLY A 463 -6.86 4.38 19.90
CA GLY A 463 -7.49 3.41 19.02
C GLY A 463 -9.00 3.37 19.21
N GLY A 464 -9.63 2.50 18.44
CA GLY A 464 -11.08 2.40 18.30
C GLY A 464 -11.51 2.65 16.85
N ASN A 465 -12.65 2.08 16.46
CA ASN A 465 -13.12 2.15 15.08
C ASN A 465 -13.44 3.61 14.66
N TYR A 466 -13.06 3.96 13.43
CA TYR A 466 -13.04 5.32 12.85
C TYR A 466 -12.12 6.35 13.54
N TYR A 467 -11.37 5.98 14.59
CA TYR A 467 -10.33 6.83 15.14
C TYR A 467 -9.14 6.86 14.15
N THR A 468 -9.05 7.91 13.34
CA THR A 468 -7.95 8.14 12.38
C THR A 468 -6.74 8.82 13.01
N GLY A 469 -6.76 9.01 14.33
CA GLY A 469 -5.62 9.49 15.09
C GLY A 469 -4.64 8.37 15.43
N GLU A 470 -3.83 8.62 16.44
CA GLU A 470 -2.53 8.00 16.60
C GLU A 470 -2.56 6.88 17.64
N THR A 471 -1.86 5.77 17.39
CA THR A 471 -2.11 4.51 18.12
C THR A 471 -1.02 4.08 19.09
N VAL A 472 0.10 4.80 19.12
CA VAL A 472 1.23 4.56 20.03
C VAL A 472 1.05 5.38 21.30
N CYS A 473 1.38 4.84 22.47
CA CYS A 473 1.26 5.53 23.76
C CYS A 473 2.58 6.18 24.21
N VAL A 474 2.49 7.16 25.10
CA VAL A 474 3.67 7.72 25.81
C VAL A 474 4.47 6.65 26.56
N ALA A 475 5.74 6.95 26.85
CA ALA A 475 6.63 6.04 27.57
C ALA A 475 6.02 5.53 28.89
N ASP A 476 6.35 4.28 29.23
CA ASP A 476 5.78 3.51 30.33
C ASP A 476 4.25 3.25 30.24
N ALA A 477 3.62 3.50 29.09
CA ALA A 477 2.21 3.18 28.81
C ALA A 477 2.02 2.34 27.53
N TYR A 478 0.96 1.53 27.53
CA TYR A 478 0.48 0.76 26.38
C TYR A 478 -0.96 1.13 26.05
N CYS A 479 -1.37 0.90 24.80
CA CYS A 479 -2.74 1.16 24.40
C CYS A 479 -3.65 0.05 24.93
N SER A 480 -4.35 0.33 26.03
CA SER A 480 -5.31 -0.60 26.62
C SER A 480 -6.69 -0.36 26.04
N ARG A 481 -7.19 -1.37 25.34
CA ARG A 481 -8.53 -1.36 24.74
C ARG A 481 -9.58 -1.30 25.84
N SER A 482 -10.37 -0.22 25.89
CA SER A 482 -11.56 -0.15 26.75
C SER A 482 -12.78 -0.76 26.05
N ASN A 483 -12.98 -0.50 24.75
CA ASN A 483 -13.96 -1.18 23.89
C ASN A 483 -13.59 -1.03 22.39
N GLU A 484 -14.44 -1.45 21.45
CA GLU A 484 -14.17 -1.33 20.00
C GLU A 484 -14.15 0.11 19.46
N TRP A 485 -14.78 1.07 20.12
CA TRP A 485 -14.85 2.47 19.65
C TRP A 485 -13.82 3.38 20.35
N TYR A 486 -13.22 2.91 21.46
CA TYR A 486 -12.29 3.67 22.28
C TYR A 486 -11.27 2.75 22.98
N SER A 487 -10.01 2.87 22.58
CA SER A 487 -8.83 2.34 23.29
C SER A 487 -8.06 3.51 23.89
N GLN A 488 -7.44 3.32 25.07
CA GLN A 488 -6.88 4.41 25.86
C GLN A 488 -5.47 4.08 26.39
N CYS A 489 -4.58 5.06 26.44
CA CYS A 489 -3.24 4.86 26.98
C CYS A 489 -3.25 4.73 28.50
N VAL A 490 -2.74 3.60 29.01
CA VAL A 490 -2.59 3.30 30.46
C VAL A 490 -1.22 2.65 30.72
N PRO A 491 -0.67 2.66 31.95
CA PRO A 491 0.73 2.23 32.18
C PRO A 491 1.04 0.73 31.90
N GLY A 492 2.13 0.37 31.17
CA GLY A 492 2.57 -1.03 30.86
C GLY A 492 3.34 -1.27 29.52
N THR A 493 3.66 -2.55 29.15
CA THR A 493 4.51 -2.97 27.97
C THR A 493 4.14 -4.34 27.30
N GLY A 494 4.37 -4.59 25.98
CA GLY A 494 3.89 -5.80 25.18
C GLY A 494 4.82 -6.50 24.11
N PRO A 495 4.35 -7.48 23.25
CA PRO A 495 5.15 -8.55 22.54
C PRO A 495 5.26 -8.60 20.94
N THR A 496 6.06 -9.52 20.29
CA THR A 496 6.68 -9.41 18.88
C THR A 496 6.90 -10.68 17.94
N THR A 497 7.02 -10.57 16.55
CA THR A 497 7.93 -11.32 15.52
C THR A 497 7.58 -11.21 13.96
N SER A 498 8.37 -11.75 12.96
CA SER A 498 8.20 -11.66 11.43
C SER A 498 9.10 -12.59 10.49
N SER A 499 8.81 -12.86 9.16
CA SER A 499 9.75 -13.42 8.06
C SER A 499 9.25 -13.53 6.54
N THR A 500 10.11 -13.95 5.54
CA THR A 500 10.08 -13.68 4.02
C THR A 500 10.57 -14.79 2.99
N VAL A 501 10.37 -14.68 1.63
CA VAL A 501 10.89 -15.59 0.49
C VAL A 501 11.10 -14.89 -0.94
N PRO A 502 11.96 -15.36 -1.94
CA PRO A 502 12.44 -14.61 -3.17
C PRO A 502 12.17 -15.15 -4.65
N THR A 503 12.91 -14.68 -5.71
CA THR A 503 12.52 -14.55 -7.18
C THR A 503 13.57 -14.95 -8.30
N THR A 504 13.17 -15.11 -9.60
CA THR A 504 14.04 -15.18 -10.84
C THR A 504 13.42 -14.58 -12.15
N THR A 505 14.20 -14.36 -13.24
CA THR A 505 13.98 -13.39 -14.38
C THR A 505 14.25 -13.86 -15.84
N VAL A 506 13.63 -13.23 -16.90
CA VAL A 506 14.04 -13.27 -18.35
C VAL A 506 13.71 -11.93 -19.11
N GLN A 507 14.43 -11.62 -20.21
CA GLN A 507 14.37 -10.40 -21.07
C GLN A 507 13.25 -10.35 -22.16
N PRO A 508 12.98 -9.18 -22.82
CA PRO A 508 11.79 -8.92 -23.64
C PRO A 508 12.00 -8.78 -25.17
N THR A 509 10.89 -8.84 -25.93
CA THR A 509 10.80 -8.49 -27.37
C THR A 509 9.59 -7.59 -27.66
N SER A 510 9.77 -6.57 -28.50
CA SER A 510 8.76 -5.62 -29.03
C SER A 510 8.08 -6.15 -30.31
N THR A 511 6.87 -5.78 -30.75
CA THR A 511 5.77 -4.97 -30.18
C THR A 511 4.52 -5.21 -31.02
N THR A 512 3.41 -5.55 -30.39
CA THR A 512 2.04 -5.26 -30.85
C THR A 512 1.17 -5.09 -29.61
N THR A 513 0.19 -4.19 -29.64
CA THR A 513 -0.77 -4.01 -28.54
C THR A 513 -1.75 -5.18 -28.52
N SER A 514 -1.40 -6.24 -27.79
CA SER A 514 -2.30 -7.34 -27.42
C SER A 514 -2.72 -7.21 -25.96
N ALA A 515 -3.84 -7.83 -25.60
CA ALA A 515 -4.28 -8.00 -24.22
C ALA A 515 -3.19 -8.71 -23.36
N PRO A 516 -3.22 -8.58 -22.02
CA PRO A 516 -2.31 -9.31 -21.15
C PRO A 516 -2.27 -10.80 -21.51
N PRO A 517 -1.08 -11.44 -21.56
CA PRO A 517 -1.00 -12.86 -21.88
C PRO A 517 -1.79 -13.67 -20.85
N ALA A 518 -2.62 -14.61 -21.36
CA ALA A 518 -3.46 -15.45 -20.51
C ALA A 518 -2.63 -16.16 -19.43
N ALA A 519 -3.12 -16.19 -18.19
CA ALA A 519 -2.35 -16.66 -17.06
C ALA A 519 -2.06 -18.18 -17.13
N THR A 520 -0.84 -18.54 -17.52
CA THR A 520 -0.42 -19.88 -17.96
C THR A 520 -0.15 -20.91 -16.83
N GLY A 521 -0.85 -20.83 -15.71
CA GLY A 521 -0.64 -21.78 -14.60
C GLY A 521 -1.78 -21.83 -13.60
N PHE A 522 -1.85 -22.91 -12.84
CA PHE A 522 -2.89 -23.20 -11.85
C PHE A 522 -2.60 -22.51 -10.50
N VAL A 523 -3.66 -22.14 -9.78
CA VAL A 523 -3.55 -21.68 -8.38
C VAL A 523 -3.26 -22.90 -7.50
N LYS A 524 -2.35 -22.73 -6.52
CA LYS A 524 -1.90 -23.75 -5.56
C LYS A 524 -1.93 -23.18 -4.14
N VAL A 525 -1.94 -24.04 -3.12
CA VAL A 525 -1.83 -23.62 -1.71
C VAL A 525 -0.39 -23.70 -1.21
N SER A 526 -0.02 -22.81 -0.29
CA SER A 526 1.27 -22.79 0.40
C SER A 526 1.04 -22.29 1.84
N GLY A 527 0.99 -23.23 2.79
CA GLY A 527 0.45 -22.97 4.12
C GLY A 527 -0.98 -22.40 4.05
N THR A 528 -1.24 -21.35 4.81
CA THR A 528 -2.54 -20.63 4.84
C THR A 528 -2.75 -19.66 3.67
N ARG A 529 -1.94 -19.74 2.59
CA ARG A 529 -1.96 -18.78 1.48
C ARG A 529 -2.17 -19.45 0.13
N PHE A 530 -2.75 -18.73 -0.83
CA PHE A 530 -2.77 -19.13 -2.23
C PHE A 530 -1.53 -18.61 -2.97
N THR A 531 -1.12 -19.34 -3.99
CA THR A 531 -0.01 -19.01 -4.88
C THR A 531 -0.36 -19.30 -6.33
N LEU A 532 0.24 -18.54 -7.24
CA LEU A 532 0.16 -18.75 -8.68
C LEU A 532 1.57 -18.63 -9.24
N ASN A 533 2.05 -19.69 -9.91
CA ASN A 533 3.42 -19.76 -10.44
C ASN A 533 4.50 -19.47 -9.36
N GLY A 534 4.24 -19.85 -8.11
CA GLY A 534 5.11 -19.63 -6.95
C GLY A 534 5.00 -18.24 -6.28
N ALA A 535 4.39 -17.25 -6.94
CA ALA A 535 4.10 -15.95 -6.33
C ALA A 535 2.79 -15.98 -5.52
N LYS A 536 2.62 -15.10 -4.53
CA LYS A 536 1.35 -14.93 -3.79
C LYS A 536 0.20 -14.69 -4.77
N TYR A 537 -0.86 -15.48 -4.66
CA TYR A 537 -2.15 -15.21 -5.28
C TYR A 537 -3.09 -14.74 -4.18
N THR A 538 -3.82 -13.65 -4.41
CA THR A 538 -4.83 -13.16 -3.47
C THR A 538 -6.19 -13.51 -4.03
N VAL A 539 -7.05 -14.12 -3.23
CA VAL A 539 -8.45 -14.37 -3.60
C VAL A 539 -9.24 -13.16 -3.15
N VAL A 540 -9.67 -12.33 -4.10
CA VAL A 540 -10.56 -11.20 -3.83
C VAL A 540 -11.44 -10.93 -5.04
N GLY A 541 -12.67 -10.46 -4.83
CA GLY A 541 -13.64 -10.22 -5.89
C GLY A 541 -15.07 -10.44 -5.42
N GLY A 542 -15.84 -11.25 -6.13
CA GLY A 542 -17.25 -11.46 -5.80
C GLY A 542 -17.90 -12.65 -6.49
N ASN A 543 -19.16 -12.85 -6.15
CA ASN A 543 -20.03 -13.88 -6.72
C ASN A 543 -20.77 -13.32 -7.95
N SER A 544 -21.06 -14.17 -8.94
CA SER A 544 -21.88 -13.84 -10.12
C SER A 544 -22.56 -15.10 -10.67
N TYR A 545 -23.38 -15.74 -9.84
CA TYR A 545 -24.06 -17.00 -10.17
C TYR A 545 -24.78 -16.97 -11.53
N TRP A 546 -25.35 -15.82 -11.88
CA TRP A 546 -26.18 -15.60 -13.06
C TRP A 546 -25.40 -15.62 -14.40
N VAL A 547 -24.07 -15.45 -14.38
CA VAL A 547 -23.27 -15.20 -15.60
C VAL A 547 -23.31 -16.38 -16.58
N GLY A 548 -23.40 -17.62 -16.08
CA GLY A 548 -23.55 -18.83 -16.89
C GLY A 548 -25.00 -19.25 -17.18
N LEU A 549 -25.99 -18.61 -16.55
CA LEU A 549 -27.36 -19.13 -16.44
C LEU A 549 -28.42 -18.34 -17.22
N THR A 550 -28.10 -17.12 -17.65
CA THR A 550 -29.08 -16.12 -18.14
C THR A 550 -28.93 -15.77 -19.63
N ASP A 551 -28.42 -16.70 -20.44
CA ASP A 551 -28.27 -16.58 -21.91
C ASP A 551 -27.56 -15.31 -22.40
N LEU A 552 -26.65 -14.78 -21.59
CA LEU A 552 -25.93 -13.52 -21.86
C LEU A 552 -25.14 -13.57 -23.17
N SER A 553 -24.97 -12.39 -23.80
CA SER A 553 -24.06 -12.24 -24.92
C SER A 553 -22.60 -12.31 -24.46
N ASP A 554 -21.67 -12.59 -25.38
CA ASP A 554 -20.23 -12.55 -25.06
C ASP A 554 -19.79 -11.15 -24.63
N ALA A 555 -20.48 -10.09 -25.09
CA ALA A 555 -20.21 -8.72 -24.67
C ALA A 555 -20.62 -8.52 -23.20
N ASP A 556 -21.81 -8.97 -22.81
CA ASP A 556 -22.33 -8.82 -21.45
C ASP A 556 -21.54 -9.63 -20.42
N MET A 557 -21.16 -10.88 -20.73
CA MET A 557 -20.26 -11.67 -19.87
C MET A 557 -18.88 -11.02 -19.74
N ASN A 558 -18.38 -10.39 -20.81
CA ASN A 558 -17.14 -9.63 -20.73
C ASN A 558 -17.30 -8.36 -19.87
N THR A 559 -18.43 -7.66 -19.93
CA THR A 559 -18.74 -6.52 -19.05
C THR A 559 -18.76 -6.96 -17.58
N ALA A 560 -19.46 -8.06 -17.27
CA ALA A 560 -19.53 -8.63 -15.92
C ALA A 560 -18.14 -8.88 -15.30
N PHE A 561 -17.29 -9.67 -15.96
CA PHE A 561 -15.95 -9.93 -15.46
C PHE A 561 -15.03 -8.70 -15.52
N SER A 562 -15.26 -7.77 -16.44
CA SER A 562 -14.53 -6.49 -16.50
C SER A 562 -14.87 -5.60 -15.31
N ASP A 563 -16.11 -5.59 -14.84
CA ASP A 563 -16.53 -4.84 -13.65
C ASP A 563 -15.91 -5.44 -12.37
N ILE A 564 -15.90 -6.77 -12.23
CA ILE A 564 -15.19 -7.44 -11.12
C ILE A 564 -13.69 -7.10 -11.15
N ALA A 565 -13.05 -7.13 -12.33
CA ALA A 565 -11.64 -6.77 -12.48
C ALA A 565 -11.35 -5.28 -12.16
N LYS A 566 -12.27 -4.36 -12.53
CA LYS A 566 -12.18 -2.92 -12.20
C LYS A 566 -12.30 -2.66 -10.70
N ALA A 567 -13.13 -3.43 -9.98
CA ALA A 567 -13.14 -3.45 -8.51
C ALA A 567 -11.89 -4.11 -7.90
N GLY A 568 -10.85 -4.38 -8.70
CA GLY A 568 -9.61 -4.99 -8.25
C GLY A 568 -9.69 -6.51 -8.02
N GLY A 569 -10.81 -7.14 -8.35
CA GLY A 569 -11.01 -8.58 -8.21
C GLY A 569 -10.02 -9.40 -9.05
N THR A 570 -9.65 -10.55 -8.52
CA THR A 570 -8.80 -11.58 -9.13
C THR A 570 -9.58 -12.88 -9.35
N THR A 571 -10.61 -13.13 -8.53
CA THR A 571 -11.41 -14.35 -8.52
C THR A 571 -12.90 -13.99 -8.59
N CYS A 572 -13.68 -14.80 -9.30
CA CYS A 572 -15.14 -14.78 -9.27
C CYS A 572 -15.64 -16.18 -8.98
N ARG A 573 -16.69 -16.29 -8.17
CA ARG A 573 -17.40 -17.54 -7.93
C ARG A 573 -18.71 -17.59 -8.73
N THR A 574 -19.00 -18.74 -9.35
CA THR A 574 -20.09 -18.91 -10.33
C THR A 574 -20.63 -20.35 -10.35
N TRP A 575 -21.89 -20.53 -10.73
CA TRP A 575 -22.53 -21.86 -10.71
C TRP A 575 -22.15 -22.67 -11.95
N GLY A 576 -21.63 -23.88 -11.70
CA GLY A 576 -21.43 -24.94 -12.67
C GLY A 576 -22.60 -25.94 -12.71
N PHE A 577 -23.81 -25.53 -12.32
CA PHE A 577 -25.03 -26.35 -12.33
C PHE A 577 -26.23 -25.58 -12.89
N ARG A 578 -27.18 -26.32 -13.50
CA ARG A 578 -28.58 -25.91 -13.75
C ARG A 578 -29.35 -27.14 -14.22
N GLU A 579 -30.12 -27.75 -13.32
CA GLU A 579 -30.98 -28.88 -13.59
C GLU A 579 -32.36 -28.45 -14.10
N VAL A 580 -32.90 -29.18 -15.08
CA VAL A 580 -34.28 -28.95 -15.57
C VAL A 580 -35.07 -30.25 -15.70
N ASN A 581 -36.34 -30.24 -15.27
CA ASN A 581 -37.26 -31.38 -15.40
C ASN A 581 -37.91 -31.50 -16.80
N SER A 582 -37.63 -30.56 -17.71
CA SER A 582 -37.98 -30.63 -19.13
C SER A 582 -37.00 -29.80 -19.95
N THR A 583 -36.67 -30.24 -21.16
CA THR A 583 -35.89 -29.47 -22.13
C THR A 583 -36.73 -28.40 -22.86
N SER A 584 -38.05 -28.40 -22.69
CA SER A 584 -38.97 -27.46 -23.32
C SER A 584 -39.01 -26.06 -22.66
N ILE A 585 -38.27 -25.85 -21.58
CA ILE A 585 -38.30 -24.60 -20.79
C ILE A 585 -37.52 -23.47 -21.47
N GLY A 586 -36.61 -23.80 -22.39
CA GLY A 586 -35.76 -22.85 -23.08
C GLY A 586 -34.52 -22.41 -22.28
N GLY A 587 -33.60 -21.79 -23.00
CA GLY A 587 -32.36 -21.23 -22.47
C GLY A 587 -31.29 -22.23 -22.01
N THR A 588 -30.20 -21.71 -21.46
CA THR A 588 -29.02 -22.48 -21.04
C THR A 588 -29.32 -23.41 -19.87
N PHE A 589 -29.11 -24.72 -19.99
CA PHE A 589 -29.17 -25.69 -18.87
C PHE A 589 -28.06 -26.73 -19.00
N TYR A 590 -27.49 -27.20 -17.89
CA TYR A 590 -26.35 -28.13 -17.93
C TYR A 590 -26.76 -29.59 -17.76
N GLN A 591 -27.89 -29.85 -17.10
CA GLN A 591 -28.43 -31.20 -16.96
C GLN A 591 -29.96 -31.18 -17.06
N SER A 592 -30.55 -32.15 -17.76
CA SER A 592 -31.99 -32.37 -17.79
C SER A 592 -32.34 -33.73 -17.22
N TRP A 593 -33.57 -33.86 -16.71
CA TRP A 593 -34.10 -35.08 -16.14
C TRP A 593 -35.31 -35.56 -16.91
N THR A 594 -35.39 -36.85 -17.18
CA THR A 594 -36.56 -37.48 -17.78
C THR A 594 -36.79 -38.83 -17.11
N LYS A 595 -37.88 -38.94 -16.33
CA LYS A 595 -38.29 -40.17 -15.63
C LYS A 595 -37.14 -40.81 -14.82
N GLY A 596 -36.47 -40.03 -13.97
CA GLY A 596 -35.35 -40.52 -13.16
C GLY A 596 -34.02 -40.72 -13.89
N SER A 597 -33.96 -40.45 -15.20
CA SER A 597 -32.72 -40.53 -15.98
C SER A 597 -32.14 -39.13 -16.23
N PRO A 598 -30.92 -38.82 -15.76
CA PRO A 598 -30.24 -37.57 -16.06
C PRO A 598 -29.63 -37.59 -17.47
N THR A 599 -29.60 -36.43 -18.14
CA THR A 599 -28.92 -36.19 -19.42
C THR A 599 -28.13 -34.90 -19.32
N ILE A 600 -26.81 -34.98 -19.52
CA ILE A 600 -25.91 -33.82 -19.41
C ILE A 600 -25.87 -33.13 -20.77
N ASN A 601 -26.17 -31.83 -20.80
CA ASN A 601 -26.21 -31.04 -22.02
C ASN A 601 -24.81 -30.52 -22.36
N THR A 602 -24.09 -31.22 -23.24
CA THR A 602 -22.78 -30.79 -23.75
C THR A 602 -22.89 -29.90 -25.01
N GLY A 603 -24.10 -29.49 -25.38
CA GLY A 603 -24.41 -28.68 -26.56
C GLY A 603 -24.31 -27.16 -26.35
N PRO A 604 -24.68 -26.37 -27.38
CA PRO A 604 -24.63 -24.90 -27.38
C PRO A 604 -25.35 -24.24 -26.20
N SER A 605 -26.54 -24.75 -25.83
CA SER A 605 -27.34 -24.28 -24.68
C SER A 605 -26.99 -24.99 -23.37
N GLY A 606 -25.78 -25.56 -23.26
CA GLY A 606 -25.34 -26.30 -22.09
C GLY A 606 -23.91 -25.97 -21.72
N LEU A 607 -23.03 -26.98 -21.62
CA LEU A 607 -21.62 -26.75 -21.24
C LEU A 607 -20.87 -25.85 -22.22
N GLN A 608 -21.30 -25.72 -23.49
CA GLN A 608 -20.71 -24.73 -24.41
C GLN A 608 -21.10 -23.28 -24.06
N SER A 609 -22.18 -23.07 -23.30
CA SER A 609 -22.48 -21.78 -22.70
C SER A 609 -21.48 -21.47 -21.57
N PHE A 610 -21.11 -22.48 -20.77
CA PHE A 610 -20.06 -22.33 -19.75
C PHE A 610 -18.65 -22.18 -20.35
N ASP A 611 -18.35 -22.76 -21.52
CA ASP A 611 -17.11 -22.42 -22.28
C ASP A 611 -16.99 -20.91 -22.54
N ARG A 612 -18.12 -20.22 -22.78
CA ARG A 612 -18.15 -18.77 -23.01
C ARG A 612 -17.90 -17.99 -21.73
N VAL A 613 -18.39 -18.48 -20.58
CA VAL A 613 -18.04 -17.97 -19.24
C VAL A 613 -16.53 -18.08 -19.01
N VAL A 614 -15.95 -19.27 -19.22
CA VAL A 614 -14.49 -19.53 -19.17
C VAL A 614 -13.72 -18.59 -20.09
N SER A 615 -14.20 -18.37 -21.32
CA SER A 615 -13.59 -17.47 -22.30
C SER A 615 -13.63 -15.99 -21.87
N ALA A 616 -14.75 -15.53 -21.33
CA ALA A 616 -14.90 -14.16 -20.82
C ALA A 616 -14.08 -13.92 -19.54
N ALA A 617 -14.01 -14.91 -18.65
CA ALA A 617 -13.17 -14.88 -17.45
C ALA A 617 -11.67 -14.77 -17.82
N LYS A 618 -11.21 -15.58 -18.79
CA LYS A 618 -9.84 -15.48 -19.36
C LYS A 618 -9.52 -14.09 -19.89
N LYS A 619 -10.43 -13.53 -20.68
CA LYS A 619 -10.25 -12.23 -21.34
C LYS A 619 -10.13 -11.07 -20.34
N ASN A 620 -10.66 -11.24 -19.13
CA ASN A 620 -10.56 -10.28 -18.03
C ASN A 620 -9.59 -10.71 -16.91
N ASN A 621 -8.86 -11.82 -17.09
CA ASN A 621 -7.94 -12.40 -16.10
C ASN A 621 -8.57 -12.67 -14.71
N ILE A 622 -9.85 -13.06 -14.70
CA ILE A 622 -10.57 -13.48 -13.50
C ILE A 622 -10.51 -15.01 -13.40
N ARG A 623 -10.07 -15.56 -12.25
CA ARG A 623 -10.14 -17.00 -11.99
C ARG A 623 -11.53 -17.40 -11.50
N LEU A 624 -11.96 -18.63 -11.80
CA LEU A 624 -13.28 -19.14 -11.44
C LEU A 624 -13.22 -20.15 -10.29
N ILE A 625 -13.99 -19.91 -9.23
CA ILE A 625 -14.44 -20.96 -8.31
C ILE A 625 -15.81 -21.43 -8.81
N VAL A 626 -16.00 -22.75 -8.92
CA VAL A 626 -17.17 -23.33 -9.59
C VAL A 626 -17.87 -24.37 -8.70
N ALA A 627 -19.01 -23.98 -8.13
CA ALA A 627 -19.93 -24.86 -7.43
C ALA A 627 -20.57 -25.87 -8.40
N LEU A 628 -20.56 -27.16 -8.03
CA LEU A 628 -20.99 -28.25 -8.91
C LEU A 628 -22.45 -28.71 -8.69
N THR A 629 -23.10 -28.28 -7.61
CA THR A 629 -24.56 -28.38 -7.38
C THR A 629 -25.01 -27.36 -6.33
N ASN A 630 -26.31 -27.31 -6.00
CA ASN A 630 -26.89 -26.41 -5.00
C ASN A 630 -27.55 -27.20 -3.88
N ASN A 631 -27.44 -26.75 -2.63
CA ASN A 631 -28.29 -27.21 -1.54
C ASN A 631 -29.75 -26.78 -1.73
N TRP A 632 -29.95 -25.58 -2.28
CA TRP A 632 -31.26 -24.96 -2.50
C TRP A 632 -31.88 -25.35 -3.85
N GLU A 633 -33.19 -25.15 -3.96
CA GLU A 633 -33.97 -25.44 -5.18
C GLU A 633 -33.65 -24.51 -6.37
N ASP A 634 -33.00 -23.37 -6.13
CA ASP A 634 -32.64 -22.42 -7.17
C ASP A 634 -31.75 -23.05 -8.24
N TYR A 635 -32.23 -23.00 -9.48
CA TYR A 635 -31.66 -23.65 -10.65
C TYR A 635 -31.54 -25.18 -10.56
N GLY A 636 -32.19 -25.83 -9.60
CA GLY A 636 -32.26 -27.29 -9.50
C GLY A 636 -31.79 -27.83 -8.15
N GLY A 637 -30.51 -28.18 -8.07
CA GLY A 637 -29.89 -28.62 -6.81
C GLY A 637 -30.13 -30.08 -6.43
N MET A 638 -29.69 -30.43 -5.21
CA MET A 638 -29.68 -31.79 -4.68
C MET A 638 -31.06 -32.45 -4.66
N ASP A 639 -32.11 -31.69 -4.35
CA ASP A 639 -33.48 -32.20 -4.24
C ASP A 639 -34.01 -32.73 -5.58
N VAL A 640 -33.54 -32.18 -6.72
CA VAL A 640 -33.90 -32.72 -8.05
C VAL A 640 -33.34 -34.14 -8.23
N TYR A 641 -32.10 -34.41 -7.81
CA TYR A 641 -31.51 -35.76 -7.89
C TYR A 641 -32.28 -36.75 -7.00
N VAL A 642 -32.55 -36.36 -5.75
CA VAL A 642 -33.29 -37.19 -4.78
C VAL A 642 -34.70 -37.48 -5.30
N LYS A 643 -35.42 -36.45 -5.77
CA LYS A 643 -36.79 -36.61 -6.27
C LYS A 643 -36.85 -37.45 -7.54
N GLN A 644 -35.94 -37.24 -8.49
CA GLN A 644 -35.95 -37.96 -9.76
C GLN A 644 -35.55 -39.43 -9.60
N ILE A 645 -34.54 -39.75 -8.78
CA ILE A 645 -34.00 -41.11 -8.65
C ILE A 645 -34.77 -41.94 -7.61
N LEU A 646 -35.22 -41.30 -6.52
CA LEU A 646 -35.79 -41.99 -5.35
C LEU A 646 -37.28 -41.72 -5.16
N ASN A 647 -37.85 -40.70 -5.81
CA ASN A 647 -39.18 -40.16 -5.53
C ASN A 647 -39.37 -39.85 -4.03
N SER A 648 -38.33 -39.31 -3.40
CA SER A 648 -38.31 -38.89 -1.99
C SER A 648 -38.14 -37.38 -1.89
N ASP A 649 -38.49 -36.83 -0.73
CA ASP A 649 -38.30 -35.43 -0.35
C ASP A 649 -37.26 -35.28 0.79
N ASN A 650 -36.58 -36.38 1.17
CA ASN A 650 -35.52 -36.37 2.16
C ASN A 650 -34.20 -35.94 1.52
N HIS A 651 -33.91 -34.64 1.60
CA HIS A 651 -32.72 -33.99 1.02
C HIS A 651 -31.41 -34.75 1.24
N ASP A 652 -31.16 -35.17 2.48
CA ASP A 652 -29.94 -35.84 2.94
C ASP A 652 -29.68 -37.23 2.32
N LEU A 653 -30.65 -37.80 1.60
CA LEU A 653 -30.41 -38.97 0.76
C LEU A 653 -29.41 -38.68 -0.38
N PHE A 654 -29.18 -37.41 -0.73
CA PHE A 654 -28.14 -37.00 -1.67
C PHE A 654 -26.73 -37.43 -1.21
N TYR A 655 -26.44 -37.31 0.09
CA TYR A 655 -25.14 -37.66 0.66
C TYR A 655 -24.93 -39.18 0.82
N THR A 656 -26.01 -39.94 0.90
CA THR A 656 -25.99 -41.33 1.38
C THR A 656 -26.37 -42.37 0.32
N ASP A 657 -27.39 -42.12 -0.53
CA ASP A 657 -27.83 -43.10 -1.53
C ASP A 657 -26.81 -43.25 -2.66
N SER A 658 -26.39 -44.49 -2.92
CA SER A 658 -25.34 -44.80 -3.90
C SER A 658 -25.75 -44.49 -5.34
N ARG A 659 -27.05 -44.50 -5.68
CA ARG A 659 -27.56 -44.16 -7.02
C ARG A 659 -27.52 -42.66 -7.23
N VAL A 660 -27.93 -41.88 -6.24
CA VAL A 660 -27.85 -40.41 -6.27
C VAL A 660 -26.40 -39.96 -6.38
N LYS A 661 -25.52 -40.47 -5.51
CA LYS A 661 -24.07 -40.21 -5.61
C LYS A 661 -23.47 -40.62 -6.95
N THR A 662 -23.92 -41.74 -7.55
CA THR A 662 -23.45 -42.16 -8.87
C THR A 662 -23.90 -41.19 -9.97
N ALA A 663 -25.15 -40.72 -9.93
CA ALA A 663 -25.64 -39.72 -10.88
C ALA A 663 -24.87 -38.39 -10.75
N PHE A 664 -24.65 -37.90 -9.53
CA PHE A 664 -23.86 -36.70 -9.29
C PHE A 664 -22.40 -36.88 -9.74
N LYS A 665 -21.77 -38.02 -9.43
CA LYS A 665 -20.42 -38.35 -9.92
C LYS A 665 -20.32 -38.39 -11.45
N ASN A 666 -21.37 -38.81 -12.16
CA ASN A 666 -21.41 -38.73 -13.62
C ASN A 666 -21.45 -37.27 -14.10
N TYR A 667 -22.25 -36.41 -13.45
CA TYR A 667 -22.26 -34.97 -13.74
C TYR A 667 -20.88 -34.33 -13.49
N VAL A 668 -20.34 -34.51 -12.29
CA VAL A 668 -19.01 -34.03 -11.88
C VAL A 668 -17.93 -34.49 -12.86
N ARG A 669 -17.91 -35.78 -13.24
CA ARG A 669 -16.94 -36.29 -14.23
C ARG A 669 -17.06 -35.55 -15.56
N THR A 670 -18.26 -35.38 -16.11
CA THR A 670 -18.43 -34.72 -17.41
C THR A 670 -18.06 -33.23 -17.36
N PHE A 671 -18.42 -32.53 -16.28
CA PHE A 671 -18.10 -31.12 -16.10
C PHE A 671 -16.60 -30.91 -15.86
N VAL A 672 -16.03 -31.55 -14.84
CA VAL A 672 -14.61 -31.39 -14.46
C VAL A 672 -13.67 -31.84 -15.58
N SER A 673 -13.93 -32.98 -16.23
CA SER A 673 -13.06 -33.45 -17.33
C SER A 673 -12.97 -32.49 -18.51
N ARG A 674 -13.99 -31.62 -18.70
CA ARG A 674 -13.99 -30.60 -19.76
C ARG A 674 -12.96 -29.50 -19.51
N TYR A 675 -12.67 -29.22 -18.23
CA TYR A 675 -11.85 -28.09 -17.80
C TYR A 675 -10.64 -28.52 -16.95
N ALA A 676 -10.34 -29.82 -16.83
CA ALA A 676 -9.25 -30.31 -15.98
C ALA A 676 -7.84 -29.78 -16.34
N ASN A 677 -7.66 -29.27 -17.56
CA ASN A 677 -6.42 -28.62 -18.02
C ASN A 677 -6.60 -27.11 -18.25
N GLU A 678 -7.70 -26.53 -17.77
CA GLU A 678 -8.06 -25.13 -18.00
C GLU A 678 -7.62 -24.24 -16.83
N PRO A 679 -6.48 -23.55 -16.90
CA PRO A 679 -5.97 -22.81 -15.76
C PRO A 679 -6.91 -21.71 -15.27
N ILE A 680 -7.82 -21.16 -16.07
CA ILE A 680 -8.69 -20.10 -15.54
C ILE A 680 -9.62 -20.58 -14.41
N ILE A 681 -9.86 -21.89 -14.28
CA ILE A 681 -10.46 -22.44 -13.07
C ILE A 681 -9.44 -22.33 -11.93
N MET A 682 -9.83 -21.76 -10.80
CA MET A 682 -9.06 -21.82 -9.56
C MET A 682 -9.40 -23.11 -8.80
N ALA A 683 -10.69 -23.36 -8.60
CA ALA A 683 -11.17 -24.43 -7.75
C ALA A 683 -12.48 -25.05 -8.22
N TRP A 684 -12.63 -26.34 -7.93
CA TRP A 684 -13.91 -27.03 -7.89
C TRP A 684 -14.49 -26.96 -6.49
N GLU A 685 -15.79 -26.75 -6.41
CA GLU A 685 -16.50 -26.65 -5.15
C GLU A 685 -17.66 -27.66 -5.17
N LEU A 686 -17.79 -28.44 -4.10
CA LEU A 686 -18.65 -29.61 -4.11
C LEU A 686 -20.12 -29.25 -4.29
N ALA A 687 -20.58 -28.22 -3.56
CA ALA A 687 -21.93 -27.68 -3.64
C ALA A 687 -21.96 -26.26 -3.07
N ASN A 688 -22.90 -25.44 -3.55
CA ASN A 688 -23.27 -24.21 -2.85
C ASN A 688 -24.08 -24.55 -1.58
N GLU A 689 -23.57 -24.12 -0.42
CA GLU A 689 -24.19 -24.17 0.91
C GLU A 689 -24.74 -25.55 1.35
N PRO A 690 -24.00 -26.68 1.21
CA PRO A 690 -24.49 -28.00 1.59
C PRO A 690 -24.89 -28.07 3.07
N ARG A 691 -26.08 -28.62 3.34
CA ARG A 691 -26.62 -28.88 4.68
C ARG A 691 -27.35 -30.22 4.72
N CYS A 692 -27.73 -30.70 5.89
CA CYS A 692 -28.64 -31.85 6.02
C CYS A 692 -30.08 -31.57 5.54
N LYS A 693 -30.42 -30.31 5.25
CA LYS A 693 -31.76 -29.87 4.81
C LYS A 693 -31.64 -28.86 3.66
N GLY A 694 -32.34 -29.12 2.57
CA GLY A 694 -32.53 -28.17 1.46
C GLY A 694 -33.70 -27.21 1.70
N SER A 695 -34.18 -26.56 0.64
CA SER A 695 -35.22 -25.51 0.70
C SER A 695 -36.52 -25.94 1.40
N ALA A 696 -36.90 -27.23 1.31
CA ALA A 696 -38.09 -27.75 1.97
C ALA A 696 -37.94 -27.95 3.50
N GLY A 697 -36.72 -27.88 4.05
CA GLY A 697 -36.44 -28.15 5.46
C GLY A 697 -36.51 -29.63 5.86
N ILE A 698 -36.72 -30.55 4.91
CA ILE A 698 -36.96 -31.98 5.13
C ILE A 698 -35.65 -32.77 5.06
N SER A 699 -35.49 -33.74 5.96
CA SER A 699 -34.41 -34.73 5.96
C SER A 699 -34.92 -36.05 6.53
N SER A 700 -34.16 -37.14 6.37
CA SER A 700 -34.46 -38.45 6.96
C SER A 700 -34.38 -38.48 8.49
N GLY A 701 -33.83 -37.42 9.11
CA GLY A 701 -33.55 -37.36 10.55
C GLY A 701 -32.30 -38.13 10.98
N SER A 702 -31.55 -38.74 10.05
CA SER A 702 -30.30 -39.46 10.34
C SER A 702 -29.02 -38.69 10.00
N CYS A 703 -29.12 -37.66 9.16
CA CYS A 703 -28.00 -36.82 8.78
C CYS A 703 -27.46 -35.97 9.94
N ASN A 704 -26.14 -35.82 9.96
CA ASN A 704 -25.36 -35.04 10.93
C ASN A 704 -23.98 -34.71 10.30
N SER A 705 -23.12 -33.97 11.01
CA SER A 705 -21.79 -33.58 10.54
C SER A 705 -20.93 -34.72 9.97
N SER A 706 -20.93 -35.90 10.60
CA SER A 706 -20.18 -37.05 10.09
C SER A 706 -20.71 -37.59 8.75
N THR A 707 -22.00 -37.40 8.46
CA THR A 707 -22.63 -37.79 7.19
C THR A 707 -22.11 -36.92 6.05
N ILE A 708 -22.06 -35.60 6.24
CA ILE A 708 -21.57 -34.68 5.21
C ILE A 708 -20.04 -34.75 5.12
N THR A 709 -19.30 -34.85 6.23
CA THR A 709 -17.83 -35.03 6.22
C THR A 709 -17.43 -36.29 5.41
N ALA A 710 -18.16 -37.41 5.59
CA ALA A 710 -17.90 -38.63 4.84
C ALA A 710 -18.20 -38.48 3.33
N TRP A 711 -19.24 -37.74 2.97
CA TRP A 711 -19.54 -37.39 1.58
C TRP A 711 -18.48 -36.47 0.96
N ILE A 712 -18.02 -35.45 1.71
CA ILE A 712 -16.92 -34.56 1.30
C ILE A 712 -15.66 -35.39 1.00
N GLN A 713 -15.30 -36.32 1.89
CA GLN A 713 -14.16 -37.22 1.66
C GLN A 713 -14.35 -38.11 0.42
N GLU A 714 -15.56 -38.60 0.14
CA GLU A 714 -15.86 -39.42 -1.04
C GLU A 714 -15.84 -38.61 -2.35
N MET A 715 -16.36 -37.38 -2.35
CA MET A 715 -16.42 -36.53 -3.55
C MET A 715 -15.10 -35.85 -3.87
N THR A 716 -14.36 -35.36 -2.87
CA THR A 716 -13.03 -34.77 -3.07
C THR A 716 -12.05 -35.79 -3.66
N ALA A 717 -12.01 -37.01 -3.11
CA ALA A 717 -11.21 -38.10 -3.65
C ALA A 717 -11.60 -38.45 -5.10
N TYR A 718 -12.89 -38.35 -5.44
CA TYR A 718 -13.36 -38.58 -6.80
C TYR A 718 -12.95 -37.45 -7.76
N ILE A 719 -13.10 -36.18 -7.39
CA ILE A 719 -12.63 -35.03 -8.19
C ILE A 719 -11.12 -35.12 -8.41
N LYS A 720 -10.34 -35.35 -7.35
CA LYS A 720 -8.87 -35.51 -7.43
C LYS A 720 -8.43 -36.72 -8.28
N SER A 721 -9.30 -37.71 -8.52
CA SER A 721 -9.05 -38.81 -9.45
C SER A 721 -9.28 -38.46 -10.94
N ILE A 722 -10.01 -37.37 -11.20
CA ILE A 722 -10.26 -36.82 -12.54
C ILE A 722 -9.27 -35.67 -12.84
N ASP A 723 -8.97 -34.87 -11.83
CA ASP A 723 -8.24 -33.61 -11.95
C ASP A 723 -7.26 -33.42 -10.78
N SER A 724 -5.96 -33.45 -11.09
CA SER A 724 -4.87 -33.19 -10.15
C SER A 724 -4.30 -31.77 -10.24
N ASN A 725 -4.86 -30.93 -11.12
CA ASN A 725 -4.41 -29.57 -11.37
C ASN A 725 -5.10 -28.57 -10.43
N HIS A 726 -6.41 -28.68 -10.25
CA HIS A 726 -7.20 -27.67 -9.54
C HIS A 726 -7.31 -27.90 -8.02
N LEU A 727 -7.60 -26.80 -7.33
CA LEU A 727 -7.98 -26.83 -5.92
C LEU A 727 -9.41 -27.38 -5.77
N VAL A 728 -9.73 -27.89 -4.58
CA VAL A 728 -11.08 -28.33 -4.21
C VAL A 728 -11.44 -27.76 -2.84
N ALA A 729 -12.63 -27.17 -2.76
CA ALA A 729 -13.27 -26.70 -1.52
C ALA A 729 -14.68 -27.31 -1.39
N VAL A 730 -15.32 -27.09 -0.24
CA VAL A 730 -16.66 -27.62 0.05
C VAL A 730 -17.74 -26.72 -0.54
N GLY A 731 -17.67 -25.41 -0.27
CA GLY A 731 -18.73 -24.43 -0.54
C GLY A 731 -19.75 -24.29 0.59
N ASP A 732 -19.39 -24.74 1.80
CA ASP A 732 -20.22 -24.60 3.00
C ASP A 732 -20.13 -23.21 3.64
N GLU A 733 -21.19 -22.85 4.38
CA GLU A 733 -21.32 -21.57 5.08
C GLU A 733 -20.35 -21.42 6.28
N GLY A 734 -19.59 -22.47 6.62
CA GLY A 734 -18.63 -22.48 7.73
C GLY A 734 -19.21 -22.85 9.09
N PHE A 735 -20.40 -23.47 9.16
CA PHE A 735 -21.01 -23.78 10.45
C PHE A 735 -20.13 -24.70 11.34
N TYR A 736 -19.96 -24.32 12.60
CA TYR A 736 -19.26 -25.18 13.57
C TYR A 736 -20.20 -26.23 14.15
N ASN A 737 -19.59 -27.21 14.81
CA ASN A 737 -20.25 -28.32 15.50
C ASN A 737 -19.86 -28.28 16.99
N ILE A 738 -20.29 -27.22 17.68
CA ILE A 738 -20.10 -26.93 19.11
C ILE A 738 -21.50 -26.92 19.75
N PRO A 739 -22.06 -28.08 20.15
CA PRO A 739 -23.48 -28.19 20.52
C PRO A 739 -23.93 -27.37 21.74
N SER A 740 -22.98 -26.82 22.50
CA SER A 740 -23.22 -25.96 23.65
C SER A 740 -23.21 -24.45 23.34
N ASP A 741 -22.92 -24.05 22.10
CA ASP A 741 -22.89 -22.63 21.73
C ASP A 741 -24.30 -22.00 21.78
N PRO A 742 -24.47 -20.74 22.26
CA PRO A 742 -25.77 -20.08 22.27
C PRO A 742 -26.38 -19.80 20.89
N THR A 743 -25.59 -19.82 19.79
CA THR A 743 -26.03 -19.44 18.45
C THR A 743 -25.99 -20.61 17.47
N TYR A 744 -27.05 -20.82 16.69
CA TYR A 744 -27.18 -22.00 15.83
C TYR A 744 -26.05 -22.16 14.77
N PRO A 745 -25.45 -21.10 14.19
CA PRO A 745 -24.34 -21.24 13.24
C PRO A 745 -23.12 -21.96 13.82
N TYR A 746 -23.00 -22.05 15.15
CA TYR A 746 -21.95 -22.80 15.82
C TYR A 746 -22.40 -24.16 16.38
N GLN A 747 -23.69 -24.47 16.42
CA GLN A 747 -24.25 -25.64 17.14
C GLN A 747 -24.14 -26.98 16.38
N GLY A 748 -23.89 -26.96 15.07
CA GLY A 748 -23.85 -28.16 14.22
C GLY A 748 -25.22 -28.67 13.75
N SER A 749 -26.31 -27.95 14.02
CA SER A 749 -27.70 -28.38 13.70
C SER A 749 -27.97 -28.62 12.22
N GLU A 750 -27.22 -27.92 11.36
CA GLU A 750 -27.32 -28.01 9.90
C GLU A 750 -26.50 -29.17 9.32
N GLY A 751 -25.75 -29.91 10.16
CA GLY A 751 -24.94 -31.05 9.74
C GLY A 751 -23.62 -30.69 9.09
N ILE A 752 -23.08 -29.50 9.37
CA ILE A 752 -21.75 -29.07 9.00
C ILE A 752 -20.87 -29.01 10.25
N ASP A 753 -19.58 -29.29 10.05
CA ASP A 753 -18.51 -29.20 11.04
C ASP A 753 -17.30 -28.67 10.29
N PHE A 754 -17.20 -27.34 10.21
CA PHE A 754 -16.17 -26.66 9.42
C PHE A 754 -14.76 -27.19 9.71
N ASP A 755 -14.48 -27.44 10.99
CA ASP A 755 -13.19 -27.88 11.48
C ASP A 755 -12.86 -29.33 11.10
N ALA A 756 -13.86 -30.22 11.02
CA ALA A 756 -13.71 -31.58 10.51
C ALA A 756 -13.62 -31.61 8.97
N ASN A 757 -14.46 -30.80 8.30
CA ASN A 757 -14.51 -30.66 6.85
C ASN A 757 -13.18 -30.14 6.29
N LEU A 758 -12.63 -29.07 6.87
CA LEU A 758 -11.34 -28.49 6.46
C LEU A 758 -10.17 -29.46 6.69
N LYS A 759 -10.26 -30.39 7.64
CA LYS A 759 -9.25 -31.44 7.87
C LYS A 759 -9.29 -32.57 6.84
N VAL A 760 -10.32 -32.69 6.00
CA VAL A 760 -10.40 -33.72 4.94
C VAL A 760 -9.19 -33.59 3.99
N PRO A 761 -8.41 -34.66 3.72
CA PRO A 761 -7.18 -34.56 2.93
C PRO A 761 -7.35 -34.07 1.48
N GLY A 762 -8.55 -34.26 0.90
CA GLY A 762 -8.87 -33.83 -0.46
C GLY A 762 -9.35 -32.38 -0.60
N ILE A 763 -9.57 -31.68 0.51
CA ILE A 763 -9.90 -30.24 0.56
C ILE A 763 -8.59 -29.44 0.63
N ASP A 764 -8.40 -28.47 -0.24
CA ASP A 764 -7.19 -27.63 -0.24
C ASP A 764 -7.36 -26.33 0.57
N PHE A 765 -8.57 -25.77 0.62
CA PHE A 765 -8.91 -24.55 1.37
C PHE A 765 -10.34 -24.60 1.93
N GLY A 766 -10.60 -23.83 2.99
CA GLY A 766 -11.90 -23.70 3.62
C GLY A 766 -12.71 -22.52 3.08
N THR A 767 -14.02 -22.66 3.16
CA THR A 767 -15.02 -21.71 2.69
C THR A 767 -15.98 -21.43 3.84
N PHE A 768 -16.36 -20.17 4.03
CA PHE A 768 -17.45 -19.80 4.93
C PHE A 768 -18.17 -18.58 4.41
N HIS A 769 -19.45 -18.44 4.74
CA HIS A 769 -20.31 -17.35 4.29
C HIS A 769 -20.63 -16.41 5.45
N SER A 770 -21.31 -15.28 5.22
CA SER A 770 -21.76 -14.40 6.31
C SER A 770 -23.06 -13.66 5.95
N TYR A 771 -24.18 -14.13 6.54
CA TYR A 771 -25.50 -13.50 6.44
C TYR A 771 -26.19 -13.38 7.81
N PRO A 772 -25.67 -12.55 8.75
CA PRO A 772 -26.17 -12.50 10.13
C PRO A 772 -27.65 -12.09 10.22
N GLU A 773 -28.13 -11.25 9.29
CA GLU A 773 -29.55 -10.87 9.14
C GLU A 773 -30.46 -12.09 8.90
N HIS A 774 -30.01 -13.08 8.11
CA HIS A 774 -30.76 -14.30 7.79
C HIS A 774 -30.60 -15.40 8.85
N TRP A 775 -29.51 -15.34 9.63
CA TRP A 775 -29.21 -16.30 10.69
C TRP A 775 -29.77 -15.87 12.06
N GLY A 776 -30.66 -14.88 12.10
CA GLY A 776 -31.32 -14.38 13.31
C GLY A 776 -30.38 -13.61 14.26
N GLN A 777 -29.22 -13.18 13.78
CA GLN A 777 -28.20 -12.45 14.54
C GLN A 777 -28.35 -10.92 14.34
N THR A 778 -29.60 -10.46 14.25
CA THR A 778 -29.97 -9.09 13.83
C THR A 778 -29.57 -8.00 14.82
N ASP A 779 -29.39 -8.34 16.10
CA ASP A 779 -29.15 -7.37 17.17
C ASP A 779 -27.79 -6.66 17.03
N ASN A 780 -26.80 -7.30 16.41
CA ASN A 780 -25.52 -6.68 16.05
C ASN A 780 -24.82 -7.44 14.90
N ILE A 781 -25.31 -7.24 13.68
CA ILE A 781 -24.79 -7.93 12.48
C ILE A 781 -23.29 -7.64 12.25
N THR A 782 -22.84 -6.43 12.57
CA THR A 782 -21.46 -5.99 12.31
C THR A 782 -20.48 -6.75 13.18
N ASP A 783 -20.63 -6.69 14.51
CA ASP A 783 -19.67 -7.32 15.42
C ASP A 783 -19.81 -8.85 15.43
N TRP A 784 -21.01 -9.39 15.19
CA TRP A 784 -21.19 -10.83 14.99
C TRP A 784 -20.39 -11.32 13.77
N GLY A 785 -20.48 -10.62 12.64
CA GLY A 785 -19.69 -10.93 11.44
C GLY A 785 -18.18 -10.79 11.66
N VAL A 786 -17.74 -9.81 12.45
CA VAL A 786 -16.32 -9.68 12.85
C VAL A 786 -15.85 -10.88 13.66
N GLN A 787 -16.66 -11.37 14.61
CA GLN A 787 -16.32 -12.55 15.40
C GLN A 787 -16.28 -13.80 14.53
N TRP A 788 -17.28 -13.99 13.67
CA TRP A 788 -17.37 -15.07 12.69
C TRP A 788 -16.12 -15.15 11.80
N ILE A 789 -15.66 -14.02 11.26
CA ILE A 789 -14.42 -13.92 10.46
C ILE A 789 -13.19 -14.32 11.27
N LYS A 790 -13.09 -13.89 12.54
CA LYS A 790 -11.94 -14.20 13.41
C LYS A 790 -11.85 -15.68 13.76
N ASP A 791 -12.97 -16.32 14.05
CA ASP A 791 -12.98 -17.74 14.41
C ASP A 791 -12.61 -18.62 13.21
N HIS A 792 -13.10 -18.28 12.01
CA HIS A 792 -12.67 -18.94 10.77
C HIS A 792 -11.18 -18.75 10.46
N ALA A 793 -10.63 -17.57 10.75
CA ALA A 793 -9.19 -17.33 10.68
C ALA A 793 -8.40 -18.07 11.78
N ALA A 794 -9.00 -18.33 12.95
CA ALA A 794 -8.39 -19.18 13.97
C ALA A 794 -8.32 -20.65 13.49
N SER A 795 -9.39 -21.17 12.90
CA SER A 795 -9.40 -22.50 12.27
C SER A 795 -8.44 -22.60 11.08
N GLN A 796 -8.34 -21.57 10.22
CA GLN A 796 -7.32 -21.44 9.18
C GLN A 796 -5.91 -21.68 9.74
N ASN A 797 -5.57 -20.96 10.81
CA ASN A 797 -4.24 -21.00 11.42
C ASN A 797 -3.98 -22.30 12.20
N SER A 798 -5.01 -22.85 12.85
CA SER A 798 -4.97 -24.13 13.57
C SER A 798 -4.75 -25.33 12.64
N ILE A 799 -5.39 -25.33 11.47
CA ILE A 799 -5.39 -26.45 10.52
C ILE A 799 -4.29 -26.28 9.44
N GLY A 800 -3.80 -25.06 9.22
CA GLY A 800 -2.68 -24.79 8.30
C GLY A 800 -3.06 -24.80 6.81
N LYS A 801 -4.35 -24.66 6.49
CA LYS A 801 -4.88 -24.49 5.13
C LYS A 801 -5.47 -23.09 4.97
N PRO A 802 -5.51 -22.49 3.77
CA PRO A 802 -6.16 -21.20 3.55
C PRO A 802 -7.66 -21.29 3.84
N VAL A 803 -8.28 -20.18 4.27
CA VAL A 803 -9.74 -20.06 4.40
C VAL A 803 -10.19 -18.73 3.79
N ILE A 804 -11.31 -18.71 3.09
CA ILE A 804 -11.88 -17.50 2.49
C ILE A 804 -13.32 -17.27 2.94
N LEU A 805 -13.70 -15.98 3.07
CA LEU A 805 -15.09 -15.56 3.22
C LEU A 805 -15.74 -15.56 1.83
N GLU A 806 -16.29 -16.71 1.43
CA GLU A 806 -16.69 -17.01 0.04
C GLU A 806 -18.00 -16.33 -0.39
N GLU A 807 -18.86 -16.00 0.57
CA GLU A 807 -19.98 -15.08 0.38
C GLU A 807 -20.13 -14.19 1.60
N PHE A 808 -20.51 -12.93 1.40
CA PHE A 808 -20.94 -12.07 2.48
C PHE A 808 -21.86 -10.96 1.96
N GLY A 809 -22.87 -10.61 2.76
CA GLY A 809 -23.79 -9.55 2.42
C GLY A 809 -24.52 -8.96 3.61
N SER A 810 -24.92 -7.69 3.49
CA SER A 810 -25.92 -7.07 4.35
C SER A 810 -26.93 -6.34 3.47
N THR A 811 -28.22 -6.54 3.69
CA THR A 811 -29.28 -5.81 2.96
C THR A 811 -29.28 -4.32 3.33
N SER A 812 -28.83 -3.98 4.54
CA SER A 812 -28.79 -2.62 5.09
C SER A 812 -27.35 -2.09 5.34
N ASN A 813 -27.17 -0.76 5.32
CA ASN A 813 -25.97 -0.05 5.82
C ASN A 813 -24.59 -0.58 5.34
N LYS A 814 -24.51 -1.15 4.13
CA LYS A 814 -23.32 -1.82 3.55
C LYS A 814 -22.03 -1.00 3.63
N ASP A 815 -22.15 0.30 3.42
CA ASP A 815 -21.07 1.29 3.47
C ASP A 815 -20.49 1.52 4.88
N SER A 816 -21.20 1.10 5.93
CA SER A 816 -20.70 1.05 7.31
C SER A 816 -20.32 -0.36 7.78
N VAL A 817 -21.02 -1.40 7.32
CA VAL A 817 -20.76 -2.80 7.72
C VAL A 817 -19.49 -3.33 7.05
N TYR A 818 -19.35 -3.13 5.74
CA TYR A 818 -18.28 -3.76 4.96
C TYR A 818 -16.88 -3.27 5.35
N PRO A 819 -16.61 -1.98 5.62
CA PRO A 819 -15.29 -1.55 6.11
C PRO A 819 -14.83 -2.29 7.37
N VAL A 820 -15.76 -2.55 8.31
CA VAL A 820 -15.43 -3.25 9.57
C VAL A 820 -15.15 -4.75 9.32
N TRP A 821 -15.87 -5.37 8.38
CA TRP A 821 -15.58 -6.75 7.96
C TRP A 821 -14.28 -6.86 7.15
N PHE A 822 -13.97 -5.87 6.30
CA PHE A 822 -12.69 -5.75 5.60
C PHE A 822 -11.52 -5.61 6.57
N ASP A 823 -11.65 -4.77 7.60
CA ASP A 823 -10.64 -4.66 8.66
C ASP A 823 -10.49 -5.99 9.44
N ALA A 824 -11.57 -6.75 9.67
CA ALA A 824 -11.51 -8.08 10.26
C ALA A 824 -10.80 -9.10 9.35
N ILE A 825 -11.08 -9.13 8.05
CA ILE A 825 -10.40 -9.97 7.05
C ILE A 825 -8.91 -9.63 6.99
N MET A 826 -8.58 -8.34 6.95
CA MET A 826 -7.21 -7.84 6.90
C MET A 826 -6.42 -8.21 8.15
N SER A 827 -6.93 -7.88 9.33
CA SER A 827 -6.24 -8.06 10.63
C SER A 827 -6.16 -9.52 11.10
N SER A 828 -7.12 -10.37 10.75
CA SER A 828 -7.11 -11.79 11.09
C SER A 828 -6.16 -12.65 10.25
N GLY A 829 -5.69 -12.12 9.11
CA GLY A 829 -4.85 -12.87 8.17
C GLY A 829 -5.62 -13.87 7.30
N LEU A 830 -6.96 -13.79 7.26
CA LEU A 830 -7.82 -14.63 6.43
C LEU A 830 -7.42 -14.57 4.94
N ALA A 831 -7.34 -15.71 4.25
CA ALA A 831 -6.66 -15.82 2.95
C ALA A 831 -7.35 -15.08 1.77
N GLY A 832 -8.63 -14.72 1.90
CA GLY A 832 -9.40 -14.05 0.86
C GLY A 832 -10.86 -13.83 1.21
N ASP A 833 -11.58 -13.12 0.34
CA ASP A 833 -13.02 -12.88 0.44
C ASP A 833 -13.67 -12.60 -0.92
N LEU A 834 -14.95 -12.92 -1.08
CA LEU A 834 -15.74 -12.67 -2.29
C LEU A 834 -17.12 -12.11 -1.88
N VAL A 835 -17.44 -10.89 -2.30
CA VAL A 835 -18.72 -10.27 -1.97
C VAL A 835 -19.90 -11.04 -2.59
N TRP A 836 -20.99 -11.16 -1.83
CA TRP A 836 -22.30 -11.44 -2.42
C TRP A 836 -23.05 -10.10 -2.60
N GLN A 837 -23.37 -9.68 -3.82
CA GLN A 837 -22.90 -10.20 -5.11
C GLN A 837 -22.46 -9.08 -6.03
N SER A 838 -21.73 -9.44 -7.10
CA SER A 838 -21.31 -8.46 -8.10
C SER A 838 -22.51 -8.08 -8.95
N GLY A 839 -22.85 -6.79 -8.99
CA GLY A 839 -23.87 -6.24 -9.89
C GLY A 839 -23.22 -5.61 -11.12
N SER A 840 -23.81 -5.76 -12.31
CA SER A 840 -23.35 -5.10 -13.54
C SER A 840 -24.48 -4.42 -14.31
N ARG A 841 -24.10 -3.46 -15.15
CA ARG A 841 -25.02 -2.73 -16.05
C ARG A 841 -24.81 -3.25 -17.47
N LEU A 842 -25.65 -4.19 -17.88
CA LEU A 842 -25.55 -4.94 -19.14
C LEU A 842 -26.41 -4.31 -20.24
N SER A 843 -26.27 -4.81 -21.47
CA SER A 843 -27.08 -4.33 -22.61
C SER A 843 -28.58 -4.61 -22.46
N SER A 844 -28.95 -5.62 -21.66
CA SER A 844 -30.31 -5.98 -21.27
C SER A 844 -30.86 -5.22 -20.05
N GLY A 845 -30.05 -4.39 -19.39
CA GLY A 845 -30.38 -3.70 -18.14
C GLY A 845 -29.41 -4.04 -17.00
N ASN A 846 -29.77 -3.68 -15.77
CA ASN A 846 -29.04 -4.15 -14.59
C ASN A 846 -29.16 -5.68 -14.47
N THR A 847 -28.13 -6.32 -13.93
CA THR A 847 -28.21 -7.70 -13.40
C THR A 847 -29.24 -7.81 -12.27
N HIS A 848 -29.56 -9.03 -11.86
CA HIS A 848 -30.40 -9.28 -10.69
C HIS A 848 -29.87 -8.52 -9.46
N ASP A 849 -30.78 -7.96 -8.67
CA ASP A 849 -30.52 -7.29 -7.41
C ASP A 849 -31.49 -7.87 -6.38
N ASP A 850 -30.95 -8.74 -5.53
CA ASP A 850 -31.60 -9.37 -4.39
C ASP A 850 -31.54 -8.50 -3.13
N GLY A 851 -31.08 -7.25 -3.25
CA GLY A 851 -30.79 -6.36 -2.14
C GLY A 851 -29.35 -6.46 -1.65
N PHE A 852 -28.54 -7.38 -2.15
CA PHE A 852 -27.10 -7.49 -1.82
C PHE A 852 -26.18 -6.98 -2.94
N ALA A 853 -26.68 -6.86 -4.18
CA ALA A 853 -25.84 -6.58 -5.34
C ALA A 853 -25.08 -5.24 -5.26
N VAL A 854 -23.78 -5.28 -5.56
CA VAL A 854 -22.89 -4.11 -5.54
C VAL A 854 -22.54 -3.72 -6.97
N PHE A 855 -23.11 -2.61 -7.44
CA PHE A 855 -22.99 -2.12 -8.82
C PHE A 855 -21.85 -1.09 -9.00
N PRO A 856 -21.18 -1.06 -10.17
CA PRO A 856 -20.26 0.00 -10.57
C PRO A 856 -20.81 1.41 -10.37
N GLY A 857 -19.97 2.30 -9.84
CA GLY A 857 -20.29 3.70 -9.54
C GLY A 857 -21.10 3.90 -8.25
N THR A 858 -21.07 2.93 -7.33
CA THR A 858 -21.64 3.07 -5.97
C THR A 858 -20.52 3.13 -4.93
N THR A 859 -20.77 3.79 -3.79
CA THR A 859 -19.81 3.87 -2.67
C THR A 859 -19.29 2.50 -2.24
N VAL A 860 -20.17 1.48 -2.20
CA VAL A 860 -19.81 0.11 -1.79
C VAL A 860 -18.89 -0.55 -2.83
N TYR A 861 -19.07 -0.26 -4.11
CA TYR A 861 -18.17 -0.73 -5.17
C TYR A 861 -16.78 -0.09 -5.07
N ASP A 862 -16.71 1.18 -4.72
CA ASP A 862 -15.43 1.87 -4.47
C ASP A 862 -14.74 1.36 -3.19
N LEU A 863 -15.51 0.95 -2.17
CA LEU A 863 -14.99 0.28 -0.98
C LEU A 863 -14.41 -1.11 -1.30
N LEU A 864 -15.07 -1.90 -2.15
CA LEU A 864 -14.50 -3.17 -2.66
C LEU A 864 -13.17 -2.94 -3.39
N GLY A 865 -13.09 -1.90 -4.23
CA GLY A 865 -11.85 -1.52 -4.91
C GLY A 865 -10.69 -1.16 -3.97
N GLN A 866 -11.00 -0.46 -2.87
CA GLN A 866 -10.04 -0.11 -1.82
C GLN A 866 -9.59 -1.36 -1.04
N HIS A 867 -10.53 -2.18 -0.58
CA HIS A 867 -10.24 -3.42 0.16
C HIS A 867 -9.44 -4.42 -0.68
N ALA A 868 -9.86 -4.70 -1.92
CA ALA A 868 -9.14 -5.59 -2.83
C ALA A 868 -7.69 -5.13 -3.03
N SER A 869 -7.46 -3.81 -3.13
CA SER A 869 -6.12 -3.24 -3.22
C SER A 869 -5.30 -3.46 -1.94
N ALA A 870 -5.90 -3.26 -0.77
CA ALA A 870 -5.25 -3.49 0.53
C ALA A 870 -4.91 -4.98 0.76
N LEU A 871 -5.85 -5.88 0.48
CA LEU A 871 -5.68 -7.33 0.67
C LEU A 871 -4.63 -7.94 -0.26
N LYS A 872 -4.53 -7.43 -1.49
CA LYS A 872 -3.43 -7.76 -2.41
C LYS A 872 -2.08 -7.32 -1.85
N ALA A 873 -2.00 -6.14 -1.25
CA ALA A 873 -0.79 -5.56 -0.66
C ALA A 873 -0.38 -6.15 0.72
N ARG A 874 -1.28 -6.84 1.43
CA ARG A 874 -0.98 -7.49 2.71
C ARG A 874 0.05 -8.62 2.56
N ASP A 875 1.28 -8.42 3.03
CA ASP A 875 2.43 -9.33 2.87
C ASP A 875 2.09 -10.82 3.09
#